data_AF-A0A7X8MDI2-F1
#
_entry.id   AF-A0A7X8MDI2-F1
#
_cell.length_a   1.000
_cell.length_b   1.000
_cell.length_c   1.000
_cell.angle_alpha   90.00
_cell.angle_beta   90.00
_cell.angle_gamma   90.00
#
_symmetry.space_group_name_H-M   'P 1'
#
loop_
_entity.id
_entity.type
_entity.pdbx_description
1 polymer ?
#
loop_
_entity_poly.entity_id
_entity_poly.type
_entity_poly.pdbx_seq_one_letter_code
_entity_poly.pdbx_strand_id
1 'polypeptide(L)'
;YKGITCDRCGVEVTMKSVRRERMGHITLAVPVVHIWYWKSLPSKIGYILGMSIKELEKIIYYESYVVTHSGKSGLSVRELLNEEEYLEVSSRMLEVEKDIPAEERFQAHIGGQAVLNLLKGINIDELSVELRHQARHETSIQRKADALKRLKVVEAFRRANRNRPNRPEWMVMTVIPVVPPELRPLVPLEGGRFATSDLNDLYRRVIIRNNRLKKLLEIKAPEVILRNEKRMLQEAVDSLFDNGRKTSAVRSDGNRALKSLSDMLRGKQGRFRQNLLGKRIDYSGRSVIVVGPELHLHECGLPKEMALELFKPFVIRKLVERGLVKTVKSAKKLVDRRSAEVWDILEEIIDDHPVMLNRAPTLHRLGIQAFQPVLIEGKAIQIHPLVCAAFNADFDGDQMAVHVPLSFYAQIETKVLMLSSHNILSPAHGRPLAIPSQDIVLGIYYLTKRKTGVKGEGMTFSSSDEVLIAYHDGRIALHAPIRLRFNGQMIETTVGRVVFNEIVPKEIRFVNELLTKKAIEELVARAYNRLGNYATAVLLDDLKEIGFRYAMKSGTTVGIDDVIVPPEKDELLTQAYKSVEAIQGRYERGIITDGERYNQIIDIWTHTTSNIAEKMFERLRQDRQGFNPIYMMADSGARGSKEQIRQLAGMRGLMAKPQKKMTGSMGEIIENPITANFREGLTVLEYFISTHGARKGLADTALKTADAGYLTRRLVDVAQDIIVTVNDCGTILGLRVGDLKEGEEIIESIEDRIIGRVAAEDVFDPESGDVIVQAGALINEDIAKRIGDSGLETVMIRSVLTCEAPRGICALCYGRNLATGKMVNIGEAVGVMAAQSIGEPGTQLTLRTFHIGGTASRIAAQSQVSVKHEGRISFDNLKTVQRNDGEVICIGRNGRINLLDSDNRIIERLTVPYGATVLVKPNDLVEKNRMVFKWDPYTASIISTVGGRIRFQDIVENVTYREELDETTGMRQRVIIETRTRNLSPTIQVVGEHGDESSSYVIPTRAHLLVHDNDQISAGEVLVKIPREIAKTRDITGGLPRVAELFEARRPKEPAVVSEIDGLVEFGEMKRGVRKIIVRSEDGHEEKNYLIGYGKHVLVHPGDFVHAGEKLSEGSVAPHDILAIMGANKVQEYLVNEIQEVYRLQGVRINDKHIEVIVRQMLQKVKIEDPGDTPFLEGDQVDRLGFLQINEHTRNQVVITAKGA
;
A
#
# COMPACT_ATOMS: atom_id res chain seq x y z
N TYR A 1 57.65 -9.01 19.94
CA TYR A 1 58.11 -7.81 19.21
C TYR A 1 56.91 -7.09 18.65
N LYS A 2 56.58 -5.87 19.10
CA LYS A 2 55.45 -5.08 18.59
C LYS A 2 55.98 -3.67 18.28
N GLY A 3 55.67 -3.13 17.09
CA GLY A 3 56.11 -1.80 16.66
C GLY A 3 57.54 -1.73 16.12
N ILE A 4 58.18 -2.88 15.86
CA ILE A 4 59.49 -2.95 15.22
C ILE A 4 59.29 -3.27 13.74
N THR A 5 59.96 -2.53 12.87
CA THR A 5 60.02 -2.82 11.43
C THR A 5 61.15 -3.80 11.17
N CYS A 6 60.88 -4.89 10.46
CA CYS A 6 61.90 -5.87 10.10
C CYS A 6 62.89 -5.27 9.10
N ASP A 7 64.18 -5.23 9.44
CA ASP A 7 65.22 -4.65 8.57
C ASP A 7 65.42 -5.42 7.26
N ARG A 8 65.05 -6.70 7.19
CA ARG A 8 65.22 -7.54 5.99
C ARG A 8 64.11 -7.35 4.95
N CYS A 9 62.86 -7.16 5.38
CA CYS A 9 61.70 -7.10 4.48
C CYS A 9 60.88 -5.81 4.58
N GLY A 10 61.21 -4.90 5.50
CA GLY A 10 60.51 -3.64 5.71
C GLY A 10 59.10 -3.77 6.29
N VAL A 11 58.70 -4.97 6.76
CA VAL A 11 57.36 -5.20 7.32
C VAL A 11 57.36 -4.90 8.81
N GLU A 12 56.42 -4.05 9.22
CA GLU A 12 56.18 -3.72 10.63
C GLU A 12 55.51 -4.89 11.37
N VAL A 13 56.08 -5.31 12.49
CA VAL A 13 55.53 -6.38 13.33
C VAL A 13 54.41 -5.82 14.21
N THR A 14 53.17 -6.04 13.77
CA THR A 14 51.94 -5.61 14.46
C THR A 14 50.89 -6.72 14.45
N MET A 15 49.72 -6.44 15.03
CA MET A 15 48.58 -7.37 14.99
C MET A 15 48.06 -7.51 13.56
N LYS A 16 47.63 -8.73 13.19
CA LYS A 16 47.03 -9.02 11.87
C LYS A 16 45.85 -8.09 11.53
N SER A 17 45.06 -7.70 12.53
CA SER A 17 43.88 -6.82 12.38
C SER A 17 44.18 -5.48 11.71
N VAL A 18 45.41 -4.99 11.83
CA VAL A 18 45.86 -3.73 11.20
C VAL A 18 45.74 -3.79 9.66
N ARG A 19 45.79 -4.99 9.06
CA ARG A 19 45.60 -5.22 7.62
C ARG A 19 44.16 -4.98 7.13
N ARG A 20 43.22 -4.79 8.04
CA ARG A 20 41.83 -4.43 7.75
C ARG A 20 41.62 -2.92 7.66
N GLU A 21 42.46 -2.13 8.31
CA GLU A 21 42.31 -0.68 8.45
C GLU A 21 43.32 0.10 7.60
N ARG A 22 44.55 -0.39 7.44
CA ARG A 22 45.59 0.28 6.65
C ARG A 22 45.25 0.27 5.15
N MET A 23 45.01 1.46 4.61
CA MET A 23 44.77 1.67 3.18
C MET A 23 46.07 1.86 2.41
N GLY A 24 46.06 1.45 1.14
CA GLY A 24 47.10 1.81 0.17
C GLY A 24 46.63 2.91 -0.77
N HIS A 25 47.49 3.33 -1.69
CA HIS A 25 47.10 4.23 -2.78
C HIS A 25 47.81 3.86 -4.09
N ILE A 26 47.25 4.28 -5.22
CA ILE A 26 47.84 4.18 -6.56
C ILE A 26 47.92 5.59 -7.13
N THR A 27 49.15 6.06 -7.40
CA THR A 27 49.39 7.33 -8.09
C THR A 27 49.20 7.12 -9.59
N LEU A 28 48.22 7.81 -10.17
CA LEU A 28 47.87 7.71 -11.58
C LEU A 28 48.86 8.50 -12.45
N ALA A 29 49.15 7.99 -13.63
CA ALA A 29 50.03 8.65 -14.61
C ALA A 29 49.38 9.88 -15.24
N VAL A 30 48.04 9.90 -15.32
CA VAL A 30 47.23 11.02 -15.79
C VAL A 30 46.02 11.20 -14.87
N PRO A 31 45.47 12.43 -14.74
CA PRO A 31 44.23 12.64 -14.00
C PRO A 31 43.06 11.89 -14.65
N VAL A 32 42.25 11.23 -13.83
CA VAL A 32 41.10 10.43 -14.25
C VAL A 32 39.83 11.02 -13.65
N VAL A 33 38.80 11.24 -14.47
CA VAL A 33 37.54 11.82 -14.01
C VAL A 33 36.72 10.74 -13.32
N HIS A 34 36.22 10.98 -12.11
CA HIS A 34 35.49 9.96 -11.37
C HIS A 34 34.06 9.77 -11.93
N ILE A 35 33.69 8.52 -12.30
CA ILE A 35 32.40 8.16 -12.94
C ILE A 35 31.13 8.68 -12.25
N TRP A 36 31.08 8.65 -10.91
CA TRP A 36 29.94 9.14 -10.14
C TRP A 36 29.57 10.61 -10.39
N TYR A 37 30.54 11.49 -10.69
CA TYR A 37 30.27 12.92 -10.79
C TYR A 37 29.86 13.39 -12.20
N TRP A 38 30.25 12.67 -13.25
CA TRP A 38 29.91 13.05 -14.63
C TRP A 38 28.79 12.19 -15.24
N LYS A 39 28.70 10.90 -14.90
CA LYS A 39 27.71 9.97 -15.48
C LYS A 39 26.46 9.77 -14.62
N SER A 40 26.45 10.25 -13.37
CA SER A 40 25.24 10.25 -12.55
C SER A 40 24.30 11.38 -12.95
N LEU A 41 23.00 11.11 -12.97
CA LEU A 41 21.97 12.13 -13.12
C LEU A 41 21.54 12.61 -11.73
N PRO A 42 21.55 13.91 -11.43
CA PRO A 42 22.13 15.03 -12.21
C PRO A 42 23.68 15.04 -12.24
N SER A 43 24.28 15.40 -13.39
CA SER A 43 25.74 15.41 -13.61
C SER A 43 26.42 16.62 -12.98
N LYS A 44 27.15 16.42 -11.88
CA LYS A 44 27.71 17.52 -11.07
C LYS A 44 28.75 18.33 -11.85
N ILE A 45 29.64 17.64 -12.59
CA ILE A 45 30.64 18.30 -13.44
C ILE A 45 29.94 19.05 -14.59
N GLY A 46 28.92 18.44 -15.22
CA GLY A 46 28.17 19.06 -16.31
C GLY A 46 27.47 20.35 -15.88
N TYR A 47 26.80 20.35 -14.72
CA TYR A 47 26.12 21.56 -14.22
C TYR A 47 27.08 22.69 -13.84
N ILE A 48 28.26 22.38 -13.29
CA ILE A 48 29.27 23.40 -12.97
C ILE A 48 29.86 23.98 -14.25
N LEU A 49 30.31 23.13 -15.18
CA LEU A 49 30.93 23.57 -16.44
C LEU A 49 29.92 24.16 -17.44
N GLY A 50 28.63 23.85 -17.30
CA GLY A 50 27.61 24.22 -18.28
C GLY A 50 27.67 23.38 -19.56
N MET A 51 28.18 22.15 -19.47
CA MET A 51 28.37 21.23 -20.61
C MET A 51 27.43 20.04 -20.49
N SER A 52 27.00 19.50 -21.63
CA SER A 52 26.19 18.28 -21.69
C SER A 52 27.03 17.03 -21.35
N ILE A 53 26.35 15.95 -20.94
CA ILE A 53 27.01 14.67 -20.61
C ILE A 53 27.73 14.09 -21.84
N LYS A 54 27.16 14.26 -23.04
CA LYS A 54 27.76 13.76 -24.29
C LYS A 54 29.04 14.51 -24.65
N GLU A 55 29.06 15.83 -24.47
CA GLU A 55 30.26 16.65 -24.69
C GLU A 55 31.38 16.29 -23.70
N LEU A 56 31.03 16.10 -22.42
CA LEU A 56 31.99 15.62 -21.42
C LEU A 56 32.53 14.23 -21.74
N GLU A 57 31.69 13.32 -22.23
CA GLU A 57 32.09 11.97 -22.62
C GLU A 57 33.13 11.99 -23.75
N LYS A 58 32.93 12.83 -24.78
CA LYS A 58 33.90 13.04 -25.86
C LYS A 58 35.25 13.56 -25.37
N ILE A 59 35.25 14.50 -24.43
CA ILE A 59 36.49 15.03 -23.83
C ILE A 59 37.20 13.93 -23.01
N ILE A 60 36.46 13.26 -22.11
CA ILE A 60 37.01 12.30 -21.14
C ILE A 60 37.63 11.08 -21.82
N TYR A 61 37.01 10.58 -22.90
CA TYR A 61 37.50 9.42 -23.65
C TYR A 61 38.46 9.75 -24.80
N TYR A 62 38.98 10.98 -24.83
CA TYR A 62 39.99 11.43 -25.77
C TYR A 62 39.55 11.49 -27.24
N GLU A 63 38.30 11.90 -27.51
CA GLU A 63 37.76 12.09 -28.86
C GLU A 63 37.86 13.53 -29.37
N SER A 64 37.60 14.54 -28.51
CA SER A 64 37.62 15.96 -28.89
C SER A 64 38.43 16.80 -27.89
N TYR A 65 39.08 17.85 -28.39
CA TYR A 65 39.76 18.85 -27.59
C TYR A 65 38.76 19.87 -27.04
N VAL A 66 39.05 20.45 -25.88
CA VAL A 66 38.28 21.56 -25.33
C VAL A 66 39.19 22.74 -25.04
N VAL A 67 38.76 23.93 -25.44
CA VAL A 67 39.48 25.19 -25.21
C VAL A 67 39.45 25.51 -23.71
N THR A 68 40.62 25.52 -23.08
CA THR A 68 40.80 25.92 -21.67
C THR A 68 41.20 27.38 -21.53
N HIS A 69 41.93 27.92 -22.51
CA HIS A 69 42.29 29.33 -22.58
C HIS A 69 42.17 29.81 -24.03
N SER A 70 41.37 30.85 -24.27
CA SER A 70 41.03 31.31 -25.62
C SER A 70 42.16 32.09 -26.30
N GLY A 71 43.09 32.69 -25.56
CA GLY A 71 44.13 33.56 -26.13
C GLY A 71 43.54 34.62 -27.07
N LYS A 72 44.20 34.84 -28.22
CA LYS A 72 43.70 35.69 -29.34
C LYS A 72 43.03 34.87 -30.46
N SER A 73 42.64 33.62 -30.19
CA SER A 73 42.15 32.70 -31.22
C SER A 73 40.77 33.02 -31.81
N GLY A 74 39.98 33.85 -31.11
CA GLY A 74 38.58 34.13 -31.45
C GLY A 74 37.59 33.03 -31.03
N LEU A 75 38.08 31.93 -30.45
CA LEU A 75 37.26 30.83 -29.93
C LEU A 75 36.83 31.09 -28.49
N SER A 76 35.69 30.53 -28.12
CA SER A 76 35.15 30.63 -26.76
C SER A 76 35.74 29.56 -25.83
N VAL A 77 35.93 29.89 -24.56
CA VAL A 77 36.32 28.89 -23.54
C VAL A 77 35.21 27.85 -23.43
N ARG A 78 35.56 26.55 -23.37
CA ARG A 78 34.66 25.38 -23.40
C ARG A 78 34.17 24.95 -24.79
N GLU A 79 34.59 25.62 -25.85
CA GLU A 79 34.32 25.18 -27.22
C GLU A 79 35.06 23.87 -27.53
N LEU A 80 34.39 22.98 -28.25
CA LEU A 80 34.94 21.69 -28.65
C LEU A 80 35.59 21.80 -30.01
N LEU A 81 36.79 21.26 -30.14
CA LEU A 81 37.54 21.21 -31.39
C LEU A 81 37.83 19.75 -31.75
N ASN A 82 37.65 19.44 -33.03
CA ASN A 82 38.18 18.20 -33.60
C ASN A 82 39.70 18.31 -33.81
N GLU A 83 40.36 17.18 -34.10
CA GLU A 83 41.82 17.15 -34.24
C GLU A 83 42.34 18.03 -35.37
N GLU A 84 41.66 18.05 -36.52
CA GLU A 84 42.01 18.91 -37.67
C GLU A 84 41.87 20.40 -37.31
N GLU A 85 40.75 20.79 -36.71
CA GLU A 85 40.47 22.15 -36.26
C GLU A 85 41.47 22.62 -35.20
N TYR A 86 41.83 21.73 -34.26
CA TYR A 86 42.83 22.02 -33.24
C TYR A 86 44.21 22.27 -33.86
N LEU A 87 44.63 21.46 -34.84
CA LEU A 87 45.92 21.63 -35.51
C LEU A 87 45.96 22.92 -36.35
N GLU A 88 44.86 23.24 -37.06
CA GLU A 88 44.72 24.47 -37.83
C GLU A 88 44.79 25.72 -36.92
N VAL A 89 44.01 25.72 -35.84
CA VAL A 89 44.01 26.85 -34.89
C VAL A 89 45.34 26.95 -34.16
N SER A 90 45.92 25.83 -33.72
CA SER A 90 47.19 25.82 -33.00
C SER A 90 48.34 26.31 -33.88
N SER A 91 48.39 25.91 -35.16
CA SER A 91 49.42 26.38 -36.11
C SER A 91 49.27 27.87 -36.40
N ARG A 92 48.04 28.37 -36.60
CA ARG A 92 47.76 29.79 -36.78
C ARG A 92 48.15 30.63 -35.55
N MET A 93 47.87 30.16 -34.34
CA MET A 93 48.16 30.89 -33.10
C MET A 93 49.65 30.86 -32.72
N LEU A 94 50.38 29.82 -33.10
CA LEU A 94 51.84 29.72 -32.91
C LEU A 94 52.62 30.86 -33.57
N GLU A 95 52.09 31.46 -34.64
CA GLU A 95 52.69 32.62 -35.32
C GLU A 95 52.27 33.95 -34.69
N VAL A 96 51.01 34.07 -34.27
CA VAL A 96 50.40 35.31 -33.76
C VAL A 96 50.75 35.60 -32.30
N GLU A 97 51.02 34.56 -31.49
CA GLU A 97 51.19 34.67 -30.03
C GLU A 97 52.64 34.48 -29.56
N LYS A 98 53.64 34.60 -30.45
CA LYS A 98 55.07 34.42 -30.11
C LYS A 98 55.56 35.31 -28.97
N ASP A 99 55.06 36.55 -28.91
CA ASP A 99 55.46 37.57 -27.94
C ASP A 99 54.60 37.60 -26.65
N ILE A 100 53.62 36.69 -26.54
CA ILE A 100 52.72 36.58 -25.38
C ILE A 100 53.30 35.55 -24.39
N PRO A 101 53.23 35.80 -23.05
CA PRO A 101 53.59 34.81 -22.05
C PRO A 101 52.89 33.46 -22.28
N ALA A 102 53.59 32.35 -22.06
CA ALA A 102 53.07 31.01 -22.38
C ALA A 102 51.74 30.65 -21.68
N GLU A 103 51.45 31.32 -20.55
CA GLU A 103 50.23 31.14 -19.76
C GLU A 103 48.99 31.82 -20.38
N GLU A 104 49.18 32.86 -21.19
CA GLU A 104 48.10 33.63 -21.84
C GLU A 104 47.85 33.20 -23.29
N ARG A 105 48.62 32.23 -23.80
CA ARG A 105 48.45 31.67 -25.14
C ARG A 105 47.21 30.81 -25.25
N PHE A 106 46.74 30.61 -26.48
CA PHE A 106 45.71 29.64 -26.80
C PHE A 106 46.09 28.24 -26.28
N GLN A 107 45.24 27.68 -25.44
CA GLN A 107 45.42 26.34 -24.88
C GLN A 107 44.13 25.55 -25.04
N ALA A 108 44.22 24.40 -25.71
CA ALA A 108 43.19 23.39 -25.70
C ALA A 108 43.78 22.06 -25.26
N HIS A 109 43.04 21.35 -24.40
CA HIS A 109 43.47 20.08 -23.82
C HIS A 109 42.39 19.02 -24.05
N ILE A 110 42.76 17.77 -23.80
CA ILE A 110 41.87 16.62 -23.93
C ILE A 110 41.97 15.68 -22.72
N GLY A 111 40.92 14.91 -22.44
CA GLY A 111 40.88 13.95 -21.34
C GLY A 111 40.66 14.58 -19.96
N GLY A 112 40.99 13.81 -18.92
CA GLY A 112 40.82 14.24 -17.53
C GLY A 112 41.64 15.47 -17.13
N GLN A 113 42.77 15.72 -17.82
CA GLN A 113 43.57 16.94 -17.62
C GLN A 113 42.80 18.20 -18.06
N ALA A 114 42.05 18.13 -19.16
CA ALA A 114 41.27 19.25 -19.66
C ALA A 114 40.15 19.61 -18.68
N VAL A 115 39.42 18.60 -18.20
CA VAL A 115 38.37 18.77 -17.19
C VAL A 115 38.95 19.33 -15.88
N LEU A 116 40.13 18.87 -15.46
CA LEU A 116 40.81 19.39 -14.28
C LEU A 116 41.13 20.88 -14.41
N ASN A 117 41.68 21.30 -15.55
CA ASN A 117 42.03 22.70 -15.80
C ASN A 117 40.78 23.59 -15.85
N LEU A 118 39.71 23.15 -16.52
CA LEU A 118 38.43 23.87 -16.56
C LEU A 118 37.84 24.04 -15.16
N LEU A 119 37.89 23.00 -14.31
CA LEU A 119 37.36 23.07 -12.95
C LEU A 119 38.19 23.96 -12.03
N LYS A 120 39.52 23.99 -12.20
CA LYS A 120 40.42 24.89 -11.44
C LYS A 120 40.19 26.36 -11.77
N GLY A 121 39.81 26.67 -13.00
CA GLY A 121 39.56 28.05 -13.44
C GLY A 121 38.20 28.62 -12.99
N ILE A 122 37.36 27.83 -12.30
CA ILE A 122 36.02 28.28 -11.89
C ILE A 122 36.03 28.77 -10.45
N ASN A 123 35.66 30.04 -10.26
CA ASN A 123 35.29 30.57 -8.96
C ASN A 123 33.79 30.34 -8.70
N ILE A 124 33.47 29.55 -7.66
CA ILE A 124 32.10 29.17 -7.31
C ILE A 124 31.27 30.38 -6.85
N ASP A 125 31.90 31.35 -6.16
CA ASP A 125 31.20 32.52 -5.65
C ASP A 125 30.78 33.46 -6.79
N GLU A 126 31.67 33.70 -7.76
CA GLU A 126 31.39 34.50 -8.96
C GLU A 126 30.33 33.83 -9.84
N LEU A 127 30.47 32.53 -10.11
CA LEU A 127 29.50 31.76 -10.89
C LEU A 127 28.11 31.77 -10.25
N SER A 128 28.02 31.79 -8.91
CA SER A 128 26.75 31.92 -8.20
C SER A 128 26.09 33.28 -8.42
N VAL A 129 26.86 34.37 -8.49
CA VAL A 129 26.34 35.72 -8.76
C VAL A 129 25.88 35.82 -10.22
N GLU A 130 26.68 35.31 -11.15
CA GLU A 130 26.35 35.27 -12.59
C GLU A 130 25.05 34.50 -12.85
N LEU A 131 24.92 33.28 -12.32
CA LEU A 131 23.73 32.45 -12.52
C LEU A 131 22.47 33.05 -11.87
N ARG A 132 22.62 33.76 -10.75
CA ARG A 132 21.50 34.52 -10.13
C ARG A 132 21.09 35.70 -10.99
N HIS A 133 22.05 36.43 -11.54
CA HIS A 133 21.77 37.52 -12.47
C HIS A 133 21.05 37.01 -13.73
N GLN A 134 21.54 35.91 -14.31
CA GLN A 134 20.92 35.26 -15.46
C GLN A 134 19.48 34.80 -15.14
N ALA A 135 19.28 34.14 -13.99
CA ALA A 135 17.95 33.67 -13.60
C ALA A 135 16.93 34.81 -13.39
N ARG A 136 17.39 36.01 -12.98
CA ARG A 136 16.51 37.18 -12.79
C ARG A 136 16.13 37.90 -14.08
N HIS A 137 17.04 37.98 -15.05
CA HIS A 137 16.85 38.79 -16.26
C HIS A 137 16.45 37.98 -17.50
N GLU A 138 16.66 36.66 -17.50
CA GLU A 138 16.33 35.81 -18.64
C GLU A 138 14.82 35.62 -18.78
N THR A 139 14.28 35.97 -19.95
CA THR A 139 12.84 35.89 -20.26
C THR A 139 12.40 34.48 -20.67
N SER A 140 13.32 33.63 -21.13
CA SER A 140 13.03 32.26 -21.54
C SER A 140 12.90 31.33 -20.33
N ILE A 141 11.73 30.70 -20.18
CA ILE A 141 11.44 29.71 -19.11
C ILE A 141 12.47 28.58 -19.09
N GLN A 142 12.88 28.09 -20.26
CA GLN A 142 13.80 26.95 -20.37
C GLN A 142 15.22 27.32 -19.92
N ARG A 143 15.74 28.46 -20.38
CA ARG A 143 17.08 28.95 -19.99
C ARG A 143 17.13 29.34 -18.51
N LYS A 144 16.07 29.97 -18.00
CA LYS A 144 15.89 30.25 -16.57
C LYS A 144 15.93 28.95 -15.75
N ALA A 145 15.17 27.93 -16.16
CA ALA A 145 15.15 26.63 -15.48
C ALA A 145 16.52 25.93 -15.47
N ASP A 146 17.27 26.00 -16.57
CA ASP A 146 18.61 25.41 -16.64
C ASP A 146 19.64 26.19 -15.80
N ALA A 147 19.56 27.52 -15.77
CA ALA A 147 20.36 28.35 -14.85
C ALA A 147 20.07 28.01 -13.38
N LEU A 148 18.80 27.86 -12.99
CA LEU A 148 18.38 27.45 -11.64
C LEU A 148 18.91 26.05 -11.26
N LYS A 149 18.84 25.07 -12.17
CA LYS A 149 19.40 23.72 -11.94
C LYS A 149 20.91 23.77 -11.70
N ARG A 150 21.65 24.60 -12.46
CA ARG A 150 23.09 24.80 -12.27
C ARG A 150 23.37 25.48 -10.93
N LEU A 151 22.65 26.57 -10.64
CA LEU A 151 22.78 27.34 -9.42
C LEU A 151 22.57 26.47 -8.17
N LYS A 152 21.61 25.54 -8.20
CA LYS A 152 21.39 24.58 -7.12
C LYS A 152 22.63 23.75 -6.76
N VAL A 153 23.41 23.31 -7.75
CA VAL A 153 24.66 22.56 -7.50
C VAL A 153 25.73 23.48 -6.94
N VAL A 154 25.87 24.69 -7.51
CA VAL A 154 26.84 25.71 -7.08
C VAL A 154 26.57 26.14 -5.64
N GLU A 155 25.33 26.42 -5.28
CA GLU A 155 24.95 26.77 -3.91
C GLU A 155 25.19 25.64 -2.92
N ALA A 156 24.94 24.39 -3.30
CA ALA A 156 25.26 23.24 -2.45
C ALA A 156 26.77 23.18 -2.14
N PHE A 157 27.64 23.47 -3.11
CA PHE A 157 29.08 23.59 -2.88
C PHE A 157 29.41 24.76 -1.94
N ARG A 158 28.83 25.95 -2.16
CA ARG A 158 29.05 27.12 -1.28
C ARG A 158 28.61 26.87 0.16
N ARG A 159 27.43 26.26 0.36
CA ARG A 159 26.92 25.89 1.69
C ARG A 159 27.81 24.86 2.36
N ALA A 160 28.26 23.84 1.63
CA ALA A 160 29.16 22.83 2.18
C ALA A 160 30.52 23.42 2.59
N ASN A 161 31.06 24.37 1.81
CA ASN A 161 32.32 25.05 2.07
C ASN A 161 32.35 25.87 3.37
N ARG A 162 31.18 26.21 3.93
CA ARG A 162 31.09 26.84 5.27
C ARG A 162 31.55 25.91 6.38
N ASN A 163 31.31 24.60 6.24
CA ASN A 163 31.66 23.60 7.24
C ASN A 163 32.97 22.86 6.89
N ARG A 164 33.13 22.48 5.63
CA ARG A 164 34.28 21.70 5.14
C ARG A 164 34.66 22.17 3.74
N PRO A 165 35.94 22.50 3.47
CA PRO A 165 36.36 22.92 2.15
C PRO A 165 36.20 21.76 1.15
N ASN A 166 35.40 21.99 0.11
CA ASN A 166 35.22 21.12 -1.04
C ASN A 166 35.57 21.92 -2.30
N ARG A 167 36.56 21.44 -3.06
CA ARG A 167 36.98 22.08 -4.29
C ARG A 167 36.50 21.31 -5.52
N PRO A 168 36.06 21.97 -6.60
CA PRO A 168 35.51 21.30 -7.79
C PRO A 168 36.51 20.32 -8.43
N GLU A 169 37.80 20.65 -8.42
CA GLU A 169 38.87 19.84 -9.02
C GLU A 169 39.03 18.45 -8.39
N TRP A 170 38.55 18.23 -7.16
CA TRP A 170 38.62 16.91 -6.49
C TRP A 170 37.74 15.85 -7.13
N MET A 171 36.81 16.23 -8.01
CA MET A 171 36.04 15.28 -8.82
C MET A 171 36.90 14.58 -9.88
N VAL A 172 38.11 15.10 -10.15
CA VAL A 172 39.15 14.47 -10.97
C VAL A 172 40.24 13.93 -10.04
N MET A 173 40.46 12.62 -10.08
CA MET A 173 41.41 11.94 -9.22
C MET A 173 42.79 11.85 -9.87
N THR A 174 43.81 12.23 -9.11
CA THR A 174 45.22 11.94 -9.43
C THR A 174 45.74 10.73 -8.66
N VAL A 175 45.08 10.37 -7.56
CA VAL A 175 45.43 9.25 -6.68
C VAL A 175 44.18 8.45 -6.36
N ILE A 176 44.27 7.12 -6.47
CA ILE A 176 43.18 6.20 -6.13
C ILE A 176 43.50 5.47 -4.82
N PRO A 177 42.62 5.51 -3.80
CA PRO A 177 42.79 4.71 -2.60
C PRO A 177 42.55 3.23 -2.87
N VAL A 178 43.37 2.37 -2.27
CA VAL A 178 43.27 0.90 -2.38
C VAL A 178 42.67 0.33 -1.11
N VAL A 179 41.57 -0.41 -1.27
CA VAL A 179 40.88 -1.08 -0.16
C VAL A 179 41.85 -2.07 0.53
N PRO A 180 41.86 -2.13 1.87
CA PRO A 180 42.71 -3.02 2.65
C PRO A 180 42.57 -4.51 2.23
N PRO A 181 43.66 -5.30 2.22
CA PRO A 181 43.65 -6.68 1.71
C PRO A 181 42.65 -7.62 2.41
N GLU A 182 42.38 -7.42 3.70
CA GLU A 182 41.46 -8.28 4.45
C GLU A 182 39.99 -8.10 4.02
N LEU A 183 39.65 -6.95 3.42
CA LEU A 183 38.33 -6.70 2.82
C LEU A 183 38.22 -7.24 1.38
N ARG A 184 39.34 -7.69 0.80
CA ARG A 184 39.45 -8.32 -0.53
C ARG A 184 40.34 -9.59 -0.48
N PRO A 185 39.98 -10.57 0.38
CA PRO A 185 40.88 -11.65 0.74
C PRO A 185 41.24 -12.55 -0.45
N LEU A 186 42.43 -13.13 -0.37
CA LEU A 186 42.89 -14.25 -1.19
C LEU A 186 42.90 -15.47 -0.28
N VAL A 187 41.87 -16.31 -0.38
CA VAL A 187 41.71 -17.47 0.51
C VAL A 187 42.21 -18.71 -0.22
N PRO A 188 43.21 -19.42 0.31
CA PRO A 188 43.60 -20.71 -0.23
C PRO A 188 42.46 -21.71 -0.01
N LEU A 189 42.10 -22.43 -1.06
CA LEU A 189 41.18 -23.57 -1.01
C LEU A 189 41.98 -24.88 -0.99
N GLU A 190 41.34 -25.96 -0.56
CA GLU A 190 41.91 -27.31 -0.66
C GLU A 190 42.28 -27.62 -2.12
N GLY A 191 43.45 -28.23 -2.35
CA GLY A 191 43.96 -28.53 -3.70
C GLY A 191 44.77 -27.41 -4.37
N GLY A 192 45.29 -26.44 -3.60
CA GLY A 192 46.24 -25.42 -4.11
C GLY A 192 45.61 -24.31 -4.96
N ARG A 193 44.27 -24.28 -5.06
CA ARG A 193 43.53 -23.21 -5.73
C ARG A 193 43.35 -22.02 -4.79
N PHE A 194 43.18 -20.82 -5.36
CA PHE A 194 42.90 -19.61 -4.59
C PHE A 194 41.54 -19.04 -4.98
N ALA A 195 40.69 -18.76 -3.99
CA ALA A 195 39.52 -17.93 -4.18
C ALA A 195 39.94 -16.47 -4.12
N THR A 196 39.75 -15.74 -5.23
CA THR A 196 40.08 -14.33 -5.35
C THR A 196 38.82 -13.47 -5.32
N SER A 197 38.88 -12.32 -4.63
CA SER A 197 37.84 -11.30 -4.73
C SER A 197 37.87 -10.61 -6.10
N ASP A 198 36.71 -10.38 -6.71
CA ASP A 198 36.55 -9.63 -7.98
C ASP A 198 37.28 -8.27 -7.97
N LEU A 199 37.35 -7.60 -6.82
CA LEU A 199 38.07 -6.33 -6.67
C LEU A 199 39.56 -6.46 -6.98
N ASN A 200 40.19 -7.59 -6.65
CA ASN A 200 41.61 -7.80 -6.91
C ASN A 200 41.89 -7.80 -8.42
N ASP A 201 40.98 -8.35 -9.21
CA ASP A 201 41.10 -8.36 -10.67
C ASP A 201 40.91 -6.96 -11.27
N LEU A 202 39.97 -6.18 -10.73
CA LEU A 202 39.76 -4.78 -11.13
C LEU A 202 40.97 -3.90 -10.77
N TYR A 203 41.49 -4.01 -9.54
CA TYR A 203 42.72 -3.32 -9.13
C TYR A 203 43.93 -3.74 -9.97
N ARG A 204 44.08 -5.04 -10.26
CA ARG A 204 45.15 -5.55 -11.12
C ARG A 204 45.09 -4.89 -12.50
N ARG A 205 43.91 -4.77 -13.11
CA ARG A 205 43.73 -4.08 -14.40
C ARG A 205 44.17 -2.62 -14.32
N VAL A 206 43.74 -1.88 -13.30
CA VAL A 206 44.15 -0.47 -13.10
C VAL A 206 45.68 -0.36 -12.97
N ILE A 207 46.30 -1.20 -12.15
CA ILE A 207 47.76 -1.18 -11.92
C ILE A 207 48.52 -1.48 -13.22
N ILE A 208 48.12 -2.52 -13.96
CA ILE A 208 48.78 -2.91 -15.21
C ILE A 208 48.69 -1.77 -16.24
N ARG A 209 47.50 -1.20 -16.43
CA ARG A 209 47.26 -0.09 -17.37
C ARG A 209 48.04 1.16 -16.97
N ASN A 210 48.03 1.52 -15.69
CA ASN A 210 48.75 2.67 -15.18
C ASN A 210 50.27 2.53 -15.33
N ASN A 211 50.83 1.36 -15.00
CA ASN A 211 52.26 1.10 -15.15
C ASN A 211 52.69 1.04 -16.62
N ARG A 212 51.85 0.48 -17.50
CA ARG A 212 52.08 0.50 -18.96
C ARG A 212 52.11 1.93 -19.48
N LEU A 213 51.16 2.77 -19.06
CA LEU A 213 51.12 4.17 -19.44
C LEU A 213 52.35 4.95 -18.96
N LYS A 214 52.82 4.73 -17.71
CA LYS A 214 54.07 5.33 -17.22
C LYS A 214 55.27 4.99 -18.11
N LYS A 215 55.45 3.71 -18.45
CA LYS A 215 56.53 3.27 -19.35
C LYS A 215 56.42 3.88 -20.75
N LEU A 216 55.20 3.99 -21.30
CA LEU A 216 54.99 4.61 -22.61
C LEU A 216 55.30 6.10 -22.60
N LEU A 217 55.03 6.81 -21.49
CA LEU A 217 55.41 8.21 -21.32
C LEU A 217 56.93 8.38 -21.19
N GLU A 218 57.61 7.50 -20.47
CA GLU A 218 59.08 7.49 -20.34
C GLU A 218 59.76 7.28 -21.70
N ILE A 219 59.22 6.40 -22.54
CA ILE A 219 59.76 6.08 -23.88
C ILE A 219 59.29 7.11 -24.93
N LYS A 220 58.46 8.10 -24.57
CA LYS A 220 57.86 9.09 -25.50
C LYS A 220 57.17 8.43 -26.70
N ALA A 221 56.32 7.44 -26.44
CA ALA A 221 55.56 6.74 -27.47
C ALA A 221 54.62 7.67 -28.28
N PRO A 222 54.25 7.33 -29.52
CA PRO A 222 53.33 8.12 -30.33
C PRO A 222 51.98 8.43 -29.65
N GLU A 223 51.41 9.60 -29.95
CA GLU A 223 50.19 10.10 -29.28
C GLU A 223 49.01 9.15 -29.41
N VAL A 224 48.82 8.48 -30.55
CA VAL A 224 47.71 7.54 -30.77
C VAL A 224 47.72 6.40 -29.74
N ILE A 225 48.92 5.86 -29.46
CA ILE A 225 49.11 4.78 -28.47
C ILE A 225 48.87 5.33 -27.06
N LEU A 226 49.38 6.53 -26.77
CA LEU A 226 49.16 7.19 -25.48
C LEU A 226 47.68 7.49 -25.23
N ARG A 227 46.95 8.02 -26.22
CA ARG A 227 45.51 8.31 -26.11
C ARG A 227 44.72 7.03 -25.84
N ASN A 228 45.01 5.95 -26.57
CA ASN A 228 44.35 4.67 -26.34
C ASN A 228 44.63 4.13 -24.93
N GLU A 229 45.87 4.20 -24.43
CA GLU A 229 46.19 3.69 -23.09
C GLU A 229 45.63 4.60 -21.98
N LYS A 230 45.55 5.93 -22.18
CA LYS A 230 44.86 6.87 -21.28
C LYS A 230 43.36 6.57 -21.22
N ARG A 231 42.71 6.35 -22.36
CA ARG A 231 41.31 5.90 -22.45
C ARG A 231 41.10 4.59 -21.71
N MET A 232 41.99 3.61 -21.92
CA MET A 232 41.92 2.32 -21.25
C MET A 232 42.12 2.42 -19.73
N LEU A 233 42.95 3.34 -19.26
CA LEU A 233 43.09 3.62 -17.84
C LEU A 233 41.82 4.24 -17.25
N GLN A 234 41.25 5.25 -17.91
CA GLN A 234 39.95 5.85 -17.52
C GLN A 234 38.87 4.77 -17.41
N GLU A 235 38.74 3.93 -18.42
CA GLU A 235 37.79 2.81 -18.43
C GLU A 235 38.04 1.78 -17.32
N ALA A 236 39.30 1.46 -17.01
CA ALA A 236 39.64 0.50 -15.97
C ALA A 236 39.29 1.05 -14.57
N VAL A 237 39.49 2.35 -14.35
CA VAL A 237 39.10 3.04 -13.12
C VAL A 237 37.58 3.13 -13.02
N ASP A 238 36.89 3.45 -14.11
CA ASP A 238 35.43 3.46 -14.15
C ASP A 238 34.84 2.09 -13.77
N SER A 239 35.39 1.00 -14.32
CA SER A 239 35.00 -0.36 -13.95
C SER A 239 35.30 -0.73 -12.50
N LEU A 240 36.34 -0.18 -11.88
CA LEU A 240 36.64 -0.38 -10.46
C LEU A 240 35.56 0.25 -9.56
N PHE A 241 35.14 1.48 -9.88
CA PHE A 241 34.15 2.22 -9.09
C PHE A 241 32.71 1.79 -9.38
N ASP A 242 32.32 1.70 -10.64
CA ASP A 242 30.96 1.31 -11.08
C ASP A 242 31.00 0.61 -12.44
N ASN A 243 31.08 -0.73 -12.41
CA ASN A 243 31.13 -1.55 -13.62
C ASN A 243 29.78 -1.61 -14.36
N GLY A 244 28.67 -1.35 -13.66
CA GLY A 244 27.31 -1.48 -14.20
C GLY A 244 26.85 -0.29 -15.04
N ARG A 245 27.41 0.91 -14.83
CA ARG A 245 27.08 2.12 -15.62
C ARG A 245 27.76 2.21 -16.98
N LYS A 246 28.59 1.22 -17.33
CA LYS A 246 29.25 1.15 -18.63
C LYS A 246 28.38 0.39 -19.64
N THR A 247 28.48 0.73 -20.92
CA THR A 247 27.71 0.08 -22.00
C THR A 247 28.07 -1.41 -22.12
N SER A 248 29.31 -1.78 -21.82
CA SER A 248 29.76 -3.17 -21.70
C SER A 248 30.53 -3.35 -20.40
N ALA A 249 29.96 -4.14 -19.49
CA ALA A 249 30.57 -4.46 -18.21
C ALA A 249 31.76 -5.41 -18.39
N VAL A 250 32.81 -5.21 -17.59
CA VAL A 250 33.97 -6.12 -17.57
C VAL A 250 33.56 -7.44 -16.93
N ARG A 251 33.85 -8.54 -17.64
CA ARG A 251 33.50 -9.91 -17.24
C ARG A 251 34.74 -10.73 -16.85
N SER A 252 34.49 -11.73 -16.01
CA SER A 252 35.42 -12.81 -15.67
C SER A 252 35.41 -13.90 -16.75
N ASP A 253 36.31 -14.88 -16.66
CA ASP A 253 36.42 -16.00 -17.60
C ASP A 253 35.13 -16.83 -17.70
N GLY A 254 34.33 -16.88 -16.63
CA GLY A 254 33.00 -17.50 -16.61
C GLY A 254 31.85 -16.63 -17.15
N ASN A 255 32.15 -15.58 -17.93
CA ASN A 255 31.18 -14.63 -18.51
C ASN A 255 30.30 -13.87 -17.50
N ARG A 256 30.63 -13.94 -16.20
CA ARG A 256 30.00 -13.17 -15.12
C ARG A 256 30.63 -11.78 -15.02
N ALA A 257 29.81 -10.73 -14.88
CA ALA A 257 30.31 -9.39 -14.61
C ALA A 257 31.03 -9.32 -13.23
N LEU A 258 32.20 -8.69 -13.19
CA LEU A 258 32.95 -8.48 -11.95
C LEU A 258 32.22 -7.47 -11.06
N LYS A 259 32.15 -7.74 -9.75
CA LYS A 259 31.57 -6.82 -8.77
C LYS A 259 32.49 -5.63 -8.51
N SER A 260 31.97 -4.42 -8.73
CA SER A 260 32.65 -3.16 -8.45
C SER A 260 32.49 -2.71 -6.99
N LEU A 261 33.17 -1.62 -6.60
CA LEU A 261 32.98 -1.01 -5.28
C LEU A 261 31.53 -0.56 -5.03
N SER A 262 30.86 -0.02 -6.07
CA SER A 262 29.45 0.36 -5.98
C SER A 262 28.53 -0.84 -5.76
N ASP A 263 28.80 -1.97 -6.42
CA ASP A 263 28.00 -3.20 -6.29
C ASP A 263 28.14 -3.84 -4.90
N MET A 264 29.28 -3.65 -4.24
CA MET A 264 29.47 -4.10 -2.86
C MET A 264 28.65 -3.28 -1.87
N LEU A 265 28.29 -2.04 -2.20
CA LEU A 265 27.48 -1.17 -1.35
C LEU A 265 25.99 -1.30 -1.68
N ARG A 266 25.63 -1.36 -2.97
CA ARG A 266 24.25 -1.32 -3.47
C ARG A 266 23.65 -2.72 -3.66
N GLY A 267 22.33 -2.75 -3.83
CA GLY A 267 21.59 -3.98 -4.12
C GLY A 267 21.28 -4.84 -2.89
N LYS A 268 20.67 -6.02 -3.12
CA LYS A 268 20.24 -6.93 -2.05
C LYS A 268 21.43 -7.61 -1.34
N GLN A 269 22.49 -7.92 -2.10
CA GLN A 269 23.75 -8.47 -1.58
C GLN A 269 24.74 -7.37 -1.14
N GLY A 270 24.35 -6.10 -1.22
CA GLY A 270 25.18 -4.99 -0.79
C GLY A 270 25.30 -4.94 0.72
N ARG A 271 26.40 -4.36 1.22
CA ARG A 271 26.73 -4.31 2.66
C ARG A 271 25.63 -3.66 3.50
N PHE A 272 24.97 -2.60 3.00
CA PHE A 272 23.89 -1.94 3.73
C PHE A 272 22.72 -2.89 4.05
N ARG A 273 22.29 -3.71 3.09
CA ARG A 273 21.15 -4.61 3.28
C ARG A 273 21.54 -5.93 3.93
N GLN A 274 22.61 -6.57 3.48
CA GLN A 274 22.97 -7.92 3.89
C GLN A 274 23.81 -8.00 5.17
N ASN A 275 24.59 -6.96 5.48
CA ASN A 275 25.56 -7.00 6.58
C ASN A 275 25.37 -5.93 7.65
N LEU A 276 24.65 -4.83 7.36
CA LEU A 276 24.36 -3.79 8.34
C LEU A 276 22.96 -3.96 8.93
N LEU A 277 21.93 -3.93 8.07
CA LEU A 277 20.55 -4.13 8.48
C LEU A 277 20.24 -5.61 8.76
N GLY A 278 20.58 -6.50 7.84
CA GLY A 278 20.63 -7.95 8.10
C GLY A 278 21.98 -8.35 8.66
N LYS A 279 22.01 -9.19 9.69
CA LYS A 279 23.25 -9.76 10.26
C LYS A 279 23.00 -11.20 10.69
N ARG A 280 24.04 -12.04 10.62
CA ARG A 280 24.05 -13.30 11.35
C ARG A 280 24.35 -13.00 12.81
N ILE A 281 23.63 -13.65 13.71
CA ILE A 281 23.62 -13.37 15.15
C ILE A 281 23.98 -14.68 15.86
N ASP A 282 24.96 -14.63 16.77
CA ASP A 282 25.29 -15.75 17.64
C ASP A 282 24.18 -15.95 18.71
N TYR A 283 24.20 -17.03 19.48
CA TYR A 283 23.15 -17.33 20.48
C TYR A 283 21.74 -17.38 19.88
N SER A 284 21.67 -17.94 18.67
CA SER A 284 20.41 -18.19 17.98
C SER A 284 20.33 -19.62 17.44
N GLY A 285 19.13 -20.14 17.35
CA GLY A 285 18.83 -21.48 16.83
C GLY A 285 17.56 -21.46 15.99
N ARG A 286 17.30 -22.51 15.22
CA ARG A 286 16.01 -22.70 14.51
C ARG A 286 15.58 -24.15 14.56
N SER A 287 14.29 -24.38 14.69
CA SER A 287 13.71 -25.71 14.53
C SER A 287 12.28 -25.63 14.01
N VAL A 288 11.74 -26.78 13.64
CA VAL A 288 10.32 -26.95 13.29
C VAL A 288 9.46 -26.68 14.52
N ILE A 289 8.33 -26.02 14.32
CA ILE A 289 7.36 -25.76 15.38
C ILE A 289 6.30 -26.85 15.47
N VAL A 290 5.86 -27.12 16.68
CA VAL A 290 4.76 -28.03 17.01
C VAL A 290 3.84 -27.37 18.04
N VAL A 291 2.60 -27.86 18.12
CA VAL A 291 1.61 -27.32 19.05
C VAL A 291 1.94 -27.72 20.49
N GLY A 292 1.90 -26.76 21.42
CA GLY A 292 2.02 -26.99 22.87
C GLY A 292 0.75 -26.55 23.60
N PRO A 293 -0.32 -27.38 23.63
CA PRO A 293 -1.60 -26.98 24.21
C PRO A 293 -1.59 -26.82 25.74
N GLU A 294 -0.64 -27.48 26.42
CA GLU A 294 -0.46 -27.43 27.88
C GLU A 294 0.31 -26.20 28.36
N LEU A 295 1.00 -25.49 27.45
CA LEU A 295 1.75 -24.28 27.78
C LEU A 295 0.81 -23.14 28.16
N HIS A 296 1.23 -22.25 29.04
CA HIS A 296 0.55 -20.97 29.25
C HIS A 296 0.89 -19.96 28.15
N LEU A 297 0.11 -18.89 28.04
CA LEU A 297 0.29 -17.90 26.97
C LEU A 297 1.71 -17.31 26.90
N HIS A 298 2.36 -17.14 28.05
CA HIS A 298 3.71 -16.56 28.19
C HIS A 298 4.85 -17.57 28.05
N GLU A 299 4.56 -18.86 27.86
CA GLU A 299 5.55 -19.94 27.83
C GLU A 299 5.80 -20.45 26.41
N CYS A 300 6.99 -21.01 26.18
CA CYS A 300 7.30 -21.79 24.98
C CYS A 300 8.11 -23.03 25.35
N GLY A 301 7.91 -24.14 24.66
CA GLY A 301 8.71 -25.34 24.88
C GLY A 301 10.01 -25.31 24.07
N LEU A 302 11.14 -25.35 24.77
CA LEU A 302 12.48 -25.35 24.17
C LEU A 302 13.15 -26.73 24.36
N PRO A 303 13.58 -27.39 23.26
CA PRO A 303 14.31 -28.65 23.36
C PRO A 303 15.55 -28.56 24.23
N LYS A 304 15.73 -29.54 25.13
CA LYS A 304 16.89 -29.62 26.04
C LYS A 304 18.24 -29.49 25.31
N GLU A 305 18.43 -30.17 24.17
CA GLU A 305 19.66 -30.07 23.37
C GLU A 305 19.91 -28.66 22.83
N MET A 306 18.84 -27.99 22.38
CA MET A 306 18.92 -26.63 21.85
C MET A 306 19.22 -25.64 22.98
N ALA A 307 18.49 -25.74 24.10
CA ALA A 307 18.69 -24.92 25.28
C ALA A 307 20.15 -25.03 25.78
N LEU A 308 20.69 -26.24 25.87
CA LEU A 308 22.06 -26.45 26.33
C LEU A 308 23.10 -25.72 25.46
N GLU A 309 22.95 -25.75 24.12
CA GLU A 309 23.90 -25.09 23.23
C GLU A 309 23.73 -23.56 23.24
N LEU A 310 22.49 -23.06 23.35
CA LEU A 310 22.20 -21.62 23.47
C LEU A 310 22.72 -21.02 24.78
N PHE A 311 22.54 -21.72 25.90
CA PHE A 311 22.92 -21.26 27.24
C PHE A 311 24.31 -21.75 27.70
N LYS A 312 25.07 -22.38 26.80
CA LYS A 312 26.36 -23.03 27.10
C LYS A 312 27.33 -22.19 27.95
N PRO A 313 27.55 -20.88 27.67
CA PRO A 313 28.46 -20.09 28.50
C PRO A 313 27.94 -19.83 29.91
N PHE A 314 26.62 -19.70 30.09
CA PHE A 314 26.00 -19.48 31.40
C PHE A 314 26.11 -20.73 32.27
N VAL A 315 25.87 -21.90 31.69
CA VAL A 315 26.04 -23.20 32.36
C VAL A 315 27.49 -23.40 32.79
N ILE A 316 28.46 -23.15 31.89
CA ILE A 316 29.89 -23.24 32.20
C ILE A 316 30.28 -22.32 33.35
N ARG A 317 29.76 -21.09 33.37
CA ARG A 317 30.01 -20.11 34.44
C ARG A 317 29.44 -20.59 35.77
N LYS A 318 28.17 -21.01 35.82
CA LYS A 318 27.50 -21.51 37.03
C LYS A 318 28.16 -22.77 37.59
N LEU A 319 28.62 -23.68 36.74
CA LEU A 319 29.38 -24.88 37.14
C LEU A 319 30.68 -24.53 37.90
N VAL A 320 31.37 -23.48 37.46
CA VAL A 320 32.58 -22.98 38.12
C VAL A 320 32.23 -22.22 39.41
N GLU A 321 31.20 -21.37 39.39
CA GLU A 321 30.73 -20.62 40.56
C GLU A 321 30.25 -21.52 41.70
N ARG A 322 29.57 -22.64 41.40
CA ARG A 322 29.15 -23.64 42.39
C ARG A 322 30.29 -24.54 42.88
N GLY A 323 31.50 -24.41 42.32
CA GLY A 323 32.65 -25.22 42.71
C GLY A 323 32.60 -26.70 42.27
N LEU A 324 31.63 -27.09 41.44
CA LEU A 324 31.52 -28.45 40.87
C LEU A 324 32.74 -28.78 39.98
N VAL A 325 33.32 -27.75 39.35
CA VAL A 325 34.54 -27.85 38.53
C VAL A 325 35.45 -26.66 38.75
N LYS A 326 36.76 -26.91 38.79
CA LYS A 326 37.77 -25.87 39.02
C LYS A 326 38.16 -25.09 37.76
N THR A 327 37.93 -25.64 36.55
CA THR A 327 38.37 -25.01 35.30
C THR A 327 37.29 -25.03 34.22
N VAL A 328 37.30 -24.01 33.36
CA VAL A 328 36.40 -23.89 32.19
C VAL A 328 36.52 -25.10 31.25
N LYS A 329 37.73 -25.65 31.10
CA LYS A 329 37.97 -26.82 30.23
C LYS A 329 37.31 -28.08 30.79
N SER A 330 37.35 -28.27 32.11
CA SER A 330 36.63 -29.36 32.78
C SER A 330 35.12 -29.15 32.72
N ALA A 331 34.64 -27.92 32.93
CA ALA A 331 33.23 -27.56 32.78
C ALA A 331 32.71 -27.89 31.38
N LYS A 332 33.46 -27.51 30.33
CA LYS A 332 33.11 -27.82 28.95
C LYS A 332 33.00 -29.34 28.70
N LYS A 333 33.91 -30.14 29.26
CA LYS A 333 33.83 -31.61 29.17
C LYS A 333 32.58 -32.18 29.87
N LEU A 334 32.16 -31.63 31.01
CA LEU A 334 30.93 -32.06 31.68
C LEU A 334 29.69 -31.68 30.87
N VAL A 335 29.66 -30.46 30.33
CA VAL A 335 28.58 -30.00 29.44
C VAL A 335 28.48 -30.87 28.19
N ASP A 336 29.60 -31.16 27.53
CA ASP A 336 29.62 -32.02 26.33
C ASP A 336 29.23 -33.48 26.66
N ARG A 337 29.42 -33.94 27.91
CA ARG A 337 28.96 -35.25 28.43
C ARG A 337 27.49 -35.27 28.88
N ARG A 338 26.83 -34.11 28.99
CA ARG A 338 25.42 -33.98 29.38
C ARG A 338 25.08 -34.64 30.73
N SER A 339 25.92 -34.40 31.73
CA SER A 339 25.75 -34.95 33.10
C SER A 339 24.50 -34.41 33.79
N ALA A 340 23.96 -35.11 34.80
CA ALA A 340 22.74 -34.71 35.50
C ALA A 340 22.81 -33.28 36.07
N GLU A 341 23.95 -32.91 36.68
CA GLU A 341 24.14 -31.59 37.30
C GLU A 341 24.03 -30.43 36.28
N VAL A 342 24.24 -30.71 35.00
CA VAL A 342 24.13 -29.72 33.92
C VAL A 342 22.67 -29.37 33.68
N TRP A 343 21.76 -30.34 33.78
CA TRP A 343 20.33 -30.11 33.57
C TRP A 343 19.72 -29.30 34.70
N ASP A 344 20.07 -29.60 35.95
CA ASP A 344 19.61 -28.85 37.12
C ASP A 344 20.05 -27.36 37.05
N ILE A 345 21.30 -27.12 36.62
CA ILE A 345 21.81 -25.75 36.44
C ILE A 345 21.14 -25.06 35.25
N LEU A 346 20.87 -25.79 34.17
CA LEU A 346 20.21 -25.23 33.00
C LEU A 346 18.78 -24.80 33.33
N GLU A 347 18.04 -25.60 34.11
CA GLU A 347 16.69 -25.29 34.58
C GLU A 347 16.68 -24.03 35.46
N GLU A 348 17.62 -23.91 36.40
CA GLU A 348 17.78 -22.69 37.23
C GLU A 348 18.08 -21.44 36.38
N ILE A 349 18.94 -21.56 35.36
CA ILE A 349 19.27 -20.42 34.49
C ILE A 349 18.05 -19.99 33.67
N ILE A 350 17.25 -20.96 33.24
CA ILE A 350 16.10 -20.74 32.37
C ILE A 350 14.96 -20.04 33.11
N ASP A 351 14.70 -20.40 34.37
CA ASP A 351 13.54 -19.94 35.15
C ASP A 351 13.31 -18.42 35.15
N ASP A 352 14.37 -17.61 35.10
CA ASP A 352 14.26 -16.14 35.03
C ASP A 352 14.83 -15.53 33.73
N HIS A 353 15.02 -16.33 32.67
CA HIS A 353 15.64 -15.90 31.42
C HIS A 353 14.72 -16.08 30.20
N PRO A 354 14.06 -15.02 29.70
CA PRO A 354 13.15 -15.12 28.56
C PRO A 354 13.90 -15.33 27.26
N VAL A 355 13.26 -15.98 26.30
CA VAL A 355 13.76 -16.15 24.92
C VAL A 355 12.86 -15.44 23.93
N MET A 356 13.42 -14.95 22.83
CA MET A 356 12.64 -14.38 21.74
C MET A 356 12.44 -15.41 20.64
N LEU A 357 11.20 -15.63 20.24
CA LEU A 357 10.83 -16.42 19.08
C LEU A 357 10.51 -15.50 17.90
N ASN A 358 11.01 -15.86 16.72
CA ASN A 358 10.83 -15.11 15.48
C ASN A 358 10.39 -16.04 14.34
N ARG A 359 9.30 -15.69 13.66
CA ARG A 359 8.89 -16.33 12.40
C ARG A 359 9.23 -15.40 11.22
N ALA A 360 10.06 -15.90 10.31
CA ALA A 360 10.44 -15.18 9.10
C ALA A 360 9.48 -15.49 7.93
N PRO A 361 9.07 -14.52 7.10
CA PRO A 361 9.42 -13.09 7.16
C PRO A 361 8.61 -12.30 8.22
N THR A 362 9.29 -11.46 8.98
CA THR A 362 8.67 -10.59 10.00
C THR A 362 8.00 -9.38 9.34
N LEU A 363 6.69 -9.46 9.08
CA LEU A 363 5.92 -8.37 8.44
C LEU A 363 5.45 -7.30 9.43
N HIS A 364 5.27 -7.68 10.69
CA HIS A 364 4.79 -6.81 11.78
C HIS A 364 5.47 -7.18 13.09
N ARG A 365 5.38 -6.29 14.10
CA ARG A 365 6.05 -6.48 15.39
C ARG A 365 5.74 -7.80 16.09
N LEU A 366 4.52 -8.35 15.96
CA LEU A 366 4.15 -9.59 16.66
C LEU A 366 4.73 -10.85 15.99
N GLY A 367 5.41 -10.71 14.86
CA GLY A 367 6.24 -11.77 14.29
C GLY A 367 7.51 -12.05 15.11
N ILE A 368 7.80 -11.22 16.12
CA ILE A 368 8.79 -11.47 17.17
C ILE A 368 8.13 -11.26 18.53
N GLN A 369 8.09 -12.29 19.36
CA GLN A 369 7.60 -12.21 20.74
C GLN A 369 8.54 -12.92 21.70
N ALA A 370 8.45 -12.55 22.96
CA ALA A 370 9.18 -13.17 24.04
C ALA A 370 8.34 -14.18 24.80
N PHE A 371 9.01 -15.22 25.26
CA PHE A 371 8.42 -16.31 26.02
C PHE A 371 9.37 -16.77 27.12
N GLN A 372 8.80 -17.32 28.17
CA GLN A 372 9.51 -18.06 29.19
C GLN A 372 9.76 -19.49 28.68
N PRO A 373 11.01 -19.96 28.55
CA PRO A 373 11.27 -21.29 28.03
C PRO A 373 10.96 -22.37 29.08
N VAL A 374 10.24 -23.40 28.66
CA VAL A 374 10.01 -24.65 29.40
C VAL A 374 10.81 -25.74 28.72
N LEU A 375 11.62 -26.48 29.48
CA LEU A 375 12.46 -27.55 28.94
C LEU A 375 11.61 -28.73 28.48
N ILE A 376 11.70 -29.10 27.21
CA ILE A 376 10.99 -30.24 26.63
C ILE A 376 11.94 -31.27 26.01
N GLU A 377 11.45 -32.50 25.89
CA GLU A 377 12.12 -33.56 25.14
C GLU A 377 11.91 -33.41 23.63
N GLY A 378 12.82 -34.00 22.84
CA GLY A 378 12.77 -33.96 21.38
C GLY A 378 13.60 -32.84 20.76
N LYS A 379 13.24 -32.42 19.54
CA LYS A 379 13.99 -31.43 18.74
C LYS A 379 13.14 -30.28 18.20
N ALA A 380 11.82 -30.35 18.33
CA ALA A 380 10.89 -29.35 17.82
C ALA A 380 10.56 -28.32 18.90
N ILE A 381 10.33 -27.07 18.51
CA ILE A 381 9.92 -26.00 19.43
C ILE A 381 8.42 -26.10 19.63
N GLN A 382 7.94 -26.13 20.86
CA GLN A 382 6.51 -26.04 21.14
C GLN A 382 6.09 -24.59 21.30
N ILE A 383 5.00 -24.22 20.62
CA ILE A 383 4.43 -22.87 20.72
C ILE A 383 2.98 -22.93 21.19
N HIS A 384 2.58 -21.87 21.89
CA HIS A 384 1.22 -21.71 22.37
C HIS A 384 0.22 -21.54 21.19
N PRO A 385 -0.95 -22.23 21.19
CA PRO A 385 -1.90 -22.14 20.08
C PRO A 385 -2.42 -20.72 19.79
N LEU A 386 -2.65 -19.91 20.84
CA LEU A 386 -3.21 -18.56 20.67
C LEU A 386 -2.23 -17.55 20.04
N VAL A 387 -0.91 -17.81 20.07
CA VAL A 387 0.07 -16.93 19.41
C VAL A 387 0.28 -17.27 17.94
N CYS A 388 -0.24 -18.42 17.47
CA CYS A 388 -0.08 -18.85 16.08
C CYS A 388 -0.72 -17.84 15.10
N ALA A 389 -1.86 -17.24 15.48
CA ALA A 389 -2.49 -16.18 14.70
C ALA A 389 -1.59 -14.93 14.58
N ALA A 390 -0.85 -14.59 15.64
CA ALA A 390 0.06 -13.46 15.64
C ALA A 390 1.34 -13.72 14.83
N PHE A 391 1.85 -14.95 14.83
CA PHE A 391 2.98 -15.33 13.96
C PHE A 391 2.55 -15.65 12.52
N ASN A 392 1.24 -15.76 12.27
CA ASN A 392 0.66 -16.35 11.06
C ASN A 392 1.28 -17.73 10.76
N ALA A 393 1.47 -18.53 11.82
CA ALA A 393 2.20 -19.80 11.79
C ALA A 393 1.26 -20.99 11.60
N ASP A 394 1.68 -21.90 10.72
CA ASP A 394 1.00 -23.17 10.47
C ASP A 394 1.90 -24.34 10.92
N PHE A 395 1.33 -25.53 11.11
CA PHE A 395 2.06 -26.73 11.56
C PHE A 395 2.36 -27.71 10.41
N ASP A 396 2.70 -27.19 9.23
CA ASP A 396 3.01 -27.97 8.00
C ASP A 396 4.52 -28.18 7.76
N GLY A 397 5.35 -27.82 8.73
CA GLY A 397 6.82 -27.86 8.63
C GLY A 397 7.50 -26.50 8.77
N ASP A 398 6.72 -25.45 9.06
CA ASP A 398 7.22 -24.14 9.43
C ASP A 398 8.29 -24.20 10.53
N GLN A 399 9.22 -23.25 10.47
CA GLN A 399 10.34 -23.15 11.39
C GLN A 399 10.40 -21.77 12.01
N MET A 400 10.69 -21.72 13.31
CA MET A 400 10.92 -20.48 14.03
C MET A 400 12.36 -20.42 14.52
N ALA A 401 12.88 -19.19 14.57
CA ALA A 401 14.19 -18.90 15.14
C ALA A 401 14.04 -18.49 16.62
N VAL A 402 14.96 -18.97 17.46
CA VAL A 402 15.08 -18.59 18.87
C VAL A 402 16.29 -17.69 19.03
N HIS A 403 16.17 -16.63 19.82
CA HIS A 403 17.26 -15.73 20.19
C HIS A 403 17.31 -15.54 21.71
N VAL A 404 18.51 -15.59 22.30
CA VAL A 404 18.70 -15.39 23.74
C VAL A 404 19.16 -13.96 24.04
N PRO A 405 18.39 -13.15 24.80
CA PRO A 405 18.81 -11.82 25.24
C PRO A 405 19.91 -11.94 26.31
N LEU A 406 21.12 -11.46 26.02
CA LEU A 406 22.27 -11.67 26.91
C LEU A 406 22.44 -10.59 27.97
N SER A 407 22.22 -9.31 27.61
CA SER A 407 22.42 -8.20 28.55
C SER A 407 21.23 -8.05 29.48
N PHE A 408 21.48 -7.59 30.71
CA PHE A 408 20.43 -7.33 31.71
C PHE A 408 19.34 -6.39 31.19
N TYR A 409 19.72 -5.29 30.52
CA TYR A 409 18.77 -4.35 29.91
C TYR A 409 17.91 -5.01 28.84
N ALA A 410 18.52 -5.84 27.97
CA ALA A 410 17.77 -6.57 26.94
C ALA A 410 16.79 -7.58 27.54
N GLN A 411 17.16 -8.26 28.63
CA GLN A 411 16.26 -9.20 29.32
C GLN A 411 15.05 -8.46 29.91
N ILE A 412 15.26 -7.34 30.60
CA ILE A 412 14.17 -6.51 31.14
C ILE A 412 13.28 -5.97 30.03
N GLU A 413 13.87 -5.39 28.98
CA GLU A 413 13.13 -4.88 27.83
C GLU A 413 12.25 -5.97 27.20
N THR A 414 12.82 -7.17 27.06
CA THR A 414 12.13 -8.36 26.54
C THR A 414 10.94 -8.75 27.43
N LYS A 415 11.12 -8.81 28.76
CA LYS A 415 10.04 -9.13 29.73
C LYS A 415 8.93 -8.07 29.73
N VAL A 416 9.30 -6.80 29.70
CA VAL A 416 8.34 -5.70 29.85
C VAL A 416 7.58 -5.43 28.56
N LEU A 417 8.25 -5.43 27.40
CA LEU A 417 7.67 -4.98 26.13
C LEU A 417 7.27 -6.13 25.19
N MET A 418 8.02 -7.24 25.19
CA MET A 418 7.91 -8.26 24.13
C MET A 418 7.18 -9.54 24.56
N LEU A 419 6.91 -9.72 25.86
CA LEU A 419 6.22 -10.88 26.37
C LEU A 419 4.85 -11.05 25.68
N SER A 420 4.53 -12.27 25.25
CA SER A 420 3.29 -12.57 24.51
C SER A 420 2.02 -12.14 25.27
N SER A 421 2.00 -12.30 26.60
CA SER A 421 0.87 -11.91 27.47
C SER A 421 0.61 -10.40 27.49
N HIS A 422 1.60 -9.58 27.16
CA HIS A 422 1.43 -8.12 27.04
C HIS A 422 0.94 -7.70 25.66
N ASN A 423 1.14 -8.54 24.64
CA ASN A 423 0.90 -8.22 23.24
C ASN A 423 -0.33 -8.98 22.68
N ILE A 424 -1.48 -8.81 23.34
CA ILE A 424 -2.75 -9.47 23.00
C ILE A 424 -3.47 -8.76 21.85
N LEU A 425 -3.37 -7.43 21.78
CA LEU A 425 -4.09 -6.60 20.80
C LEU A 425 -3.32 -6.44 19.48
N SER A 426 -4.07 -6.27 18.39
CA SER A 426 -3.50 -5.90 17.09
C SER A 426 -3.08 -4.42 17.07
N PRO A 427 -1.84 -4.09 16.65
CA PRO A 427 -1.41 -2.70 16.50
C PRO A 427 -2.18 -1.96 15.39
N ALA A 428 -2.80 -2.67 14.44
CA ALA A 428 -3.47 -2.07 13.28
C ALA A 428 -4.85 -1.48 13.62
N HIS A 429 -5.61 -2.14 14.48
CA HIS A 429 -7.02 -1.80 14.76
C HIS A 429 -7.43 -1.94 16.23
N GLY A 430 -6.55 -2.43 17.11
CA GLY A 430 -6.76 -2.44 18.56
C GLY A 430 -7.68 -3.53 19.10
N ARG A 431 -8.15 -4.46 18.26
CA ARG A 431 -8.91 -5.64 18.72
C ARG A 431 -7.97 -6.79 19.11
N PRO A 432 -8.42 -7.72 19.96
CA PRO A 432 -7.63 -8.89 20.33
C PRO A 432 -7.23 -9.72 19.10
N LEU A 433 -5.93 -9.97 18.95
CA LEU A 433 -5.38 -10.85 17.92
C LEU A 433 -5.17 -12.27 18.48
N ALA A 434 -4.77 -12.38 19.74
CA ALA A 434 -4.67 -13.64 20.46
C ALA A 434 -6.08 -14.12 20.85
N ILE A 435 -6.85 -14.55 19.86
CA ILE A 435 -8.19 -15.12 20.05
C ILE A 435 -8.16 -16.63 19.86
N PRO A 436 -9.04 -17.36 20.56
CA PRO A 436 -9.34 -18.74 20.23
C PRO A 436 -9.61 -18.91 18.73
N SER A 437 -9.01 -19.95 18.13
CA SER A 437 -9.17 -20.24 16.72
C SER A 437 -9.53 -21.70 16.49
N GLN A 438 -10.16 -21.96 15.33
CA GLN A 438 -10.49 -23.31 14.84
C GLN A 438 -11.18 -24.17 15.91
N ASP A 439 -10.54 -25.25 16.34
CA ASP A 439 -11.09 -26.27 17.24
C ASP A 439 -11.52 -25.70 18.59
N ILE A 440 -10.79 -24.72 19.12
CA ILE A 440 -11.13 -24.08 20.40
C ILE A 440 -12.49 -23.38 20.29
N VAL A 441 -12.72 -22.67 19.19
CA VAL A 441 -14.00 -22.00 18.91
C VAL A 441 -15.10 -23.03 18.71
N LEU A 442 -14.83 -24.11 17.98
CA LEU A 442 -15.81 -25.18 17.76
C LEU A 442 -16.24 -25.84 19.07
N GLY A 443 -15.31 -26.09 19.99
CA GLY A 443 -15.59 -26.65 21.30
C GLY A 443 -16.45 -25.74 22.18
N ILE A 444 -16.13 -24.43 22.22
CA ILE A 444 -16.91 -23.42 22.96
C ILE A 444 -18.31 -23.23 22.34
N TYR A 445 -18.37 -23.20 21.01
CA TYR A 445 -19.64 -23.13 20.27
C TYR A 445 -20.52 -24.35 20.55
N TYR A 446 -19.93 -25.56 20.50
CA TYR A 446 -20.64 -26.79 20.85
C TYR A 446 -21.16 -26.74 22.28
N LEU A 447 -20.31 -26.33 23.23
CA LEU A 447 -20.67 -26.21 24.65
C LEU A 447 -21.86 -25.27 24.88
N THR A 448 -21.93 -24.14 24.17
CA THR A 448 -22.96 -23.11 24.39
C THR A 448 -24.23 -23.29 23.55
N LYS A 449 -24.29 -24.33 22.70
CA LYS A 449 -25.42 -24.61 21.81
C LYS A 449 -26.60 -25.23 22.57
N ARG A 450 -27.81 -24.86 22.16
CA ARG A 450 -29.07 -25.40 22.72
C ARG A 450 -29.57 -26.56 21.85
N LYS A 451 -30.10 -27.59 22.49
CA LYS A 451 -30.81 -28.71 21.83
C LYS A 451 -32.16 -28.94 22.51
N THR A 452 -33.20 -29.23 21.73
CA THR A 452 -34.54 -29.54 22.27
C THR A 452 -34.77 -31.05 22.30
N GLY A 453 -35.63 -31.53 23.20
CA GLY A 453 -35.94 -32.95 23.37
C GLY A 453 -34.85 -33.76 24.07
N VAL A 454 -34.10 -33.14 24.98
CA VAL A 454 -33.00 -33.78 25.73
C VAL A 454 -33.34 -33.93 27.22
N LYS A 455 -32.68 -34.88 27.90
CA LYS A 455 -32.88 -35.11 29.34
C LYS A 455 -32.60 -33.83 30.14
N GLY A 456 -33.53 -33.45 31.02
CA GLY A 456 -33.41 -32.28 31.89
C GLY A 456 -33.99 -30.98 31.33
N GLU A 457 -34.67 -31.01 30.19
CA GLU A 457 -35.35 -29.85 29.61
C GLU A 457 -36.41 -29.26 30.57
N GLY A 458 -36.34 -27.95 30.81
CA GLY A 458 -37.30 -27.20 31.62
C GLY A 458 -37.11 -27.30 33.13
N MET A 459 -36.12 -28.07 33.60
CA MET A 459 -35.77 -28.18 35.03
C MET A 459 -35.31 -26.82 35.58
N THR A 460 -35.58 -26.60 36.86
CA THR A 460 -35.30 -25.33 37.56
C THR A 460 -34.28 -25.58 38.67
N PHE A 461 -33.24 -24.76 38.72
CA PHE A 461 -32.12 -24.89 39.64
C PHE A 461 -31.91 -23.62 40.46
N SER A 462 -31.49 -23.81 41.72
CA SER A 462 -31.32 -22.74 42.71
C SER A 462 -29.96 -22.05 42.65
N SER A 463 -28.93 -22.74 42.14
CA SER A 463 -27.54 -22.30 42.01
C SER A 463 -26.81 -23.00 40.85
N SER A 464 -25.68 -22.44 40.41
CA SER A 464 -24.80 -23.04 39.40
C SER A 464 -24.23 -24.39 39.85
N ASP A 465 -23.89 -24.52 41.13
CA ASP A 465 -23.31 -25.74 41.68
C ASP A 465 -24.29 -26.92 41.61
N GLU A 466 -25.58 -26.66 41.84
CA GLU A 466 -26.64 -27.67 41.72
C GLU A 466 -26.77 -28.19 40.27
N VAL A 467 -26.58 -27.32 39.27
CA VAL A 467 -26.58 -27.70 37.86
C VAL A 467 -25.40 -28.63 37.56
N LEU A 468 -24.21 -28.31 38.08
CA LEU A 468 -23.01 -29.12 37.86
C LEU A 468 -23.13 -30.50 38.52
N ILE A 469 -23.63 -30.56 39.75
CA ILE A 469 -23.89 -31.83 40.44
C ILE A 469 -24.86 -32.68 39.61
N ALA A 470 -25.96 -32.10 39.13
CA ALA A 470 -26.93 -32.81 38.31
C ALA A 470 -26.36 -33.25 36.95
N TYR A 471 -25.44 -32.47 36.36
CA TYR A 471 -24.74 -32.84 35.13
C TYR A 471 -23.76 -34.00 35.36
N HIS A 472 -22.99 -33.96 36.45
CA HIS A 472 -22.04 -35.02 36.81
C HIS A 472 -22.74 -36.34 37.21
N ASP A 473 -23.92 -36.25 37.83
CA ASP A 473 -24.79 -37.41 38.13
C ASP A 473 -25.53 -37.93 36.87
N GLY A 474 -25.37 -37.28 35.71
CA GLY A 474 -25.97 -37.70 34.44
C GLY A 474 -27.49 -37.50 34.35
N ARG A 475 -28.08 -36.67 35.24
CA ARG A 475 -29.53 -36.39 35.25
C ARG A 475 -29.96 -35.39 34.20
N ILE A 476 -29.04 -34.51 33.76
CA ILE A 476 -29.29 -33.49 32.74
C ILE A 476 -28.25 -33.57 31.63
N ALA A 477 -28.66 -33.24 30.40
CA ALA A 477 -27.76 -33.19 29.24
C ALA A 477 -27.09 -31.82 29.09
N LEU A 478 -25.90 -31.78 28.49
CA LEU A 478 -25.11 -30.55 28.31
C LEU A 478 -25.87 -29.43 27.57
N HIS A 479 -26.65 -29.80 26.56
CA HIS A 479 -27.37 -28.87 25.68
C HIS A 479 -28.81 -28.59 26.14
N ALA A 480 -29.21 -29.10 27.30
CA ALA A 480 -30.58 -28.97 27.81
C ALA A 480 -30.89 -27.53 28.22
N PRO A 481 -32.03 -26.96 27.80
CA PRO A 481 -32.49 -25.67 28.28
C PRO A 481 -33.04 -25.81 29.71
N ILE A 482 -32.52 -24.99 30.62
CA ILE A 482 -32.81 -25.00 32.05
C ILE A 482 -33.14 -23.59 32.53
N ARG A 483 -33.83 -23.49 33.68
CA ARG A 483 -34.06 -22.23 34.38
C ARG A 483 -33.15 -22.16 35.60
N LEU A 484 -32.25 -21.18 35.64
CA LEU A 484 -31.30 -20.98 36.73
C LEU A 484 -31.63 -19.69 37.47
N ARG A 485 -31.61 -19.73 38.81
CA ARG A 485 -31.61 -18.51 39.62
C ARG A 485 -30.18 -17.96 39.75
N PHE A 486 -29.90 -16.81 39.14
CA PHE A 486 -28.59 -16.14 39.19
C PHE A 486 -28.76 -14.69 39.69
N ASN A 487 -28.04 -14.30 40.74
CA ASN A 487 -28.13 -12.97 41.38
C ASN A 487 -29.57 -12.49 41.67
N GLY A 488 -30.44 -13.39 42.11
CA GLY A 488 -31.84 -13.08 42.45
C GLY A 488 -32.81 -13.02 41.27
N GLN A 489 -32.33 -13.16 40.03
CA GLN A 489 -33.17 -13.22 38.82
C GLN A 489 -33.23 -14.64 38.25
N MET A 490 -34.38 -15.02 37.70
CA MET A 490 -34.54 -16.28 36.97
C MET A 490 -34.13 -16.07 35.51
N ILE A 491 -33.10 -16.79 35.07
CA ILE A 491 -32.61 -16.75 33.69
C ILE A 491 -32.84 -18.10 32.99
N GLU A 492 -33.27 -18.07 31.73
CA GLU A 492 -33.30 -19.25 30.87
C GLU A 492 -31.94 -19.42 30.21
N THR A 493 -31.26 -20.55 30.45
CA THR A 493 -29.90 -20.81 29.97
C THR A 493 -29.74 -22.29 29.61
N THR A 494 -28.53 -22.73 29.26
CA THR A 494 -28.19 -24.14 29.06
C THR A 494 -27.15 -24.60 30.07
N VAL A 495 -27.10 -25.90 30.36
CA VAL A 495 -26.09 -26.49 31.26
C VAL A 495 -24.67 -26.12 30.79
N GLY A 496 -24.40 -26.22 29.48
CA GLY A 496 -23.10 -25.85 28.93
C GLY A 496 -22.75 -24.36 29.05
N ARG A 497 -23.73 -23.45 29.00
CA ARG A 497 -23.48 -22.03 29.31
C ARG A 497 -23.18 -21.81 30.79
N VAL A 498 -23.78 -22.57 31.70
CA VAL A 498 -23.43 -22.51 33.14
C VAL A 498 -21.99 -22.95 33.36
N VAL A 499 -21.58 -24.07 32.75
CA VAL A 499 -20.18 -24.54 32.79
C VAL A 499 -19.23 -23.50 32.21
N PHE A 500 -19.59 -22.88 31.08
CA PHE A 500 -18.77 -21.82 30.48
C PHE A 500 -18.63 -20.61 31.41
N ASN A 501 -19.66 -20.23 32.16
CA ASN A 501 -19.59 -19.08 33.05
C ASN A 501 -18.77 -19.32 34.34
N GLU A 502 -18.32 -20.54 34.61
CA GLU A 502 -17.39 -20.80 35.72
C GLU A 502 -15.99 -20.22 35.46
N ILE A 503 -15.54 -20.24 34.20
CA ILE A 503 -14.24 -19.69 33.80
C ILE A 503 -14.28 -18.17 33.59
N VAL A 504 -15.48 -17.59 33.46
CA VAL A 504 -15.65 -16.16 33.24
C VAL A 504 -15.46 -15.42 34.57
N PRO A 505 -14.57 -14.42 34.65
CA PRO A 505 -14.40 -13.60 35.85
C PRO A 505 -15.72 -12.98 36.31
N LYS A 506 -15.94 -12.92 37.63
CA LYS A 506 -17.22 -12.48 38.24
C LYS A 506 -17.64 -11.06 37.85
N GLU A 507 -16.67 -10.21 37.52
CA GLU A 507 -16.88 -8.82 37.08
C GLU A 507 -17.47 -8.75 35.66
N ILE A 508 -17.28 -9.80 34.87
CA ILE A 508 -17.94 -9.99 33.59
C ILE A 508 -19.29 -10.64 33.87
N ARG A 509 -20.37 -9.99 33.42
CA ARG A 509 -21.74 -10.49 33.62
C ARG A 509 -21.91 -11.87 32.98
N PHE A 510 -22.88 -12.63 33.48
CA PHE A 510 -23.24 -13.94 32.95
C PHE A 510 -23.48 -13.90 31.43
N VAL A 511 -22.68 -14.65 30.68
CA VAL A 511 -22.72 -14.73 29.22
C VAL A 511 -23.77 -15.76 28.81
N ASN A 512 -24.91 -15.30 28.28
CA ASN A 512 -26.04 -16.15 27.92
C ASN A 512 -26.37 -16.15 26.42
N GLU A 513 -25.34 -16.17 25.58
CA GLU A 513 -25.48 -16.19 24.12
C GLU A 513 -24.77 -17.39 23.50
N LEU A 514 -25.02 -17.64 22.20
CA LEU A 514 -24.28 -18.64 21.45
C LEU A 514 -22.91 -18.07 21.08
N LEU A 515 -21.85 -18.71 21.55
CA LEU A 515 -20.50 -18.20 21.38
C LEU A 515 -19.92 -18.61 20.02
N THR A 516 -20.10 -17.71 19.04
CA THR A 516 -19.38 -17.74 17.78
C THR A 516 -17.99 -17.10 17.93
N LYS A 517 -17.12 -17.25 16.93
CA LYS A 517 -15.81 -16.58 16.89
C LYS A 517 -15.89 -15.07 17.18
N LYS A 518 -16.89 -14.39 16.60
CA LYS A 518 -17.10 -12.94 16.81
C LYS A 518 -17.51 -12.62 18.25
N ALA A 519 -18.43 -13.41 18.82
CA ALA A 519 -18.85 -13.22 20.21
C ALA A 519 -17.70 -13.48 21.21
N ILE A 520 -16.82 -14.44 20.92
CA ILE A 520 -15.62 -14.70 21.72
C ILE A 520 -14.63 -13.52 21.61
N GLU A 521 -14.41 -12.97 20.41
CA GLU A 521 -13.58 -11.78 20.22
C GLU A 521 -14.10 -10.59 21.03
N GLU A 522 -15.42 -10.35 21.01
CA GLU A 522 -16.08 -9.32 21.81
C GLU A 522 -16.00 -9.57 23.32
N LEU A 523 -16.11 -10.83 23.75
CA LEU A 523 -15.91 -11.20 25.15
C LEU A 523 -14.48 -10.88 25.61
N VAL A 524 -13.47 -11.25 24.82
CA VAL A 524 -12.06 -10.96 25.14
C VAL A 524 -11.80 -9.45 25.12
N ALA A 525 -12.36 -8.71 24.17
CA ALA A 525 -12.23 -7.25 24.12
C ALA A 525 -12.86 -6.57 25.34
N ARG A 526 -14.04 -7.04 25.77
CA ARG A 526 -14.70 -6.56 27.00
C ARG A 526 -13.88 -6.89 28.25
N ALA A 527 -13.32 -8.10 28.33
CA ALA A 527 -12.44 -8.50 29.42
C ALA A 527 -11.20 -7.59 29.49
N TYR A 528 -10.56 -7.35 28.35
CA TYR A 528 -9.37 -6.50 28.26
C TYR A 528 -9.64 -5.07 28.71
N ASN A 529 -10.73 -4.47 28.23
CA ASN A 529 -11.06 -3.09 28.55
C ASN A 529 -11.47 -2.88 30.02
N ARG A 530 -12.10 -3.88 30.67
CA ARG A 530 -12.56 -3.77 32.07
C ARG A 530 -11.56 -4.28 33.10
N LEU A 531 -10.92 -5.40 32.84
CA LEU A 531 -10.06 -6.12 33.80
C LEU A 531 -8.56 -5.91 33.53
N GLY A 532 -8.19 -5.45 32.34
CA GLY A 532 -6.80 -5.27 31.93
C GLY A 532 -6.09 -6.56 31.49
N ASN A 533 -4.77 -6.47 31.29
CA ASN A 533 -4.00 -7.51 30.59
C ASN A 533 -3.96 -8.85 31.35
N TYR A 534 -3.66 -8.85 32.65
CA TYR A 534 -3.39 -10.07 33.41
C TYR A 534 -4.60 -11.01 33.47
N ALA A 535 -5.75 -10.50 33.93
CA ALA A 535 -6.99 -11.28 33.99
C ALA A 535 -7.45 -11.76 32.61
N THR A 536 -7.22 -10.96 31.55
CA THR A 536 -7.52 -11.38 30.18
C THR A 536 -6.62 -12.52 29.71
N ALA A 537 -5.33 -12.50 30.05
CA ALA A 537 -4.42 -13.59 29.71
C ALA A 537 -4.82 -14.91 30.40
N VAL A 538 -5.23 -14.86 31.67
CA VAL A 538 -5.76 -16.02 32.41
C VAL A 538 -7.03 -16.54 31.73
N LEU A 539 -7.99 -15.66 31.44
CA LEU A 539 -9.22 -16.03 30.73
C LEU A 539 -8.92 -16.69 29.37
N LEU A 540 -7.91 -16.22 28.64
CA LEU A 540 -7.52 -16.82 27.36
C LEU A 540 -6.96 -18.24 27.52
N ASP A 541 -6.16 -18.49 28.56
CA ASP A 541 -5.66 -19.83 28.88
C ASP A 541 -6.81 -20.77 29.29
N ASP A 542 -7.77 -20.30 30.09
CA ASP A 542 -8.96 -21.06 30.48
C ASP A 542 -9.88 -21.37 29.28
N LEU A 543 -10.07 -20.39 28.38
CA LEU A 543 -10.82 -20.55 27.13
C LEU A 543 -10.18 -21.60 26.21
N LYS A 544 -8.85 -21.64 26.15
CA LYS A 544 -8.10 -22.66 25.41
C LYS A 544 -8.35 -24.04 25.99
N GLU A 545 -8.21 -24.21 27.31
CA GLU A 545 -8.37 -25.50 27.96
C GLU A 545 -9.79 -26.05 27.82
N ILE A 546 -10.81 -25.22 28.10
CA ILE A 546 -12.22 -25.63 27.97
C ILE A 546 -12.56 -25.92 26.50
N GLY A 547 -12.07 -25.11 25.57
CA GLY A 547 -12.33 -25.28 24.15
C GLY A 547 -11.79 -26.60 23.62
N PHE A 548 -10.53 -26.95 23.91
CA PHE A 548 -9.98 -28.25 23.50
C PHE A 548 -10.70 -29.43 24.16
N ARG A 549 -11.00 -29.33 25.46
CA ARG A 549 -11.71 -30.39 26.19
C ARG A 549 -13.08 -30.67 25.58
N TYR A 550 -13.85 -29.63 25.28
CA TYR A 550 -15.19 -29.79 24.71
C TYR A 550 -15.19 -30.06 23.21
N ALA A 551 -14.17 -29.64 22.47
CA ALA A 551 -13.95 -30.07 21.09
C ALA A 551 -13.65 -31.58 21.00
N MET A 552 -12.83 -32.11 21.91
CA MET A 552 -12.60 -33.55 22.01
C MET A 552 -13.88 -34.30 22.37
N LYS A 553 -14.65 -33.81 23.35
CA LYS A 553 -15.92 -34.42 23.77
C LYS A 553 -17.03 -34.31 22.71
N SER A 554 -17.01 -33.29 21.86
CA SER A 554 -18.04 -33.13 20.82
C SER A 554 -18.01 -34.25 19.80
N GLY A 555 -16.85 -34.91 19.61
CA GLY A 555 -16.66 -35.99 18.65
C GLY A 555 -17.04 -35.58 17.22
N THR A 556 -16.88 -34.29 16.89
CA THR A 556 -17.32 -33.75 15.59
C THR A 556 -16.44 -34.29 14.47
N THR A 557 -17.04 -35.05 13.55
CA THR A 557 -16.39 -35.61 12.37
C THR A 557 -16.99 -35.01 11.10
N VAL A 558 -16.31 -35.13 9.96
CA VAL A 558 -16.88 -34.77 8.65
C VAL A 558 -16.97 -36.02 7.80
N GLY A 559 -18.20 -36.45 7.49
CA GLY A 559 -18.50 -37.54 6.57
C GLY A 559 -19.10 -37.04 5.25
N ILE A 560 -19.18 -37.93 4.26
CA ILE A 560 -19.82 -37.63 2.97
C ILE A 560 -21.32 -37.37 3.12
N ASP A 561 -21.96 -38.00 4.11
CA ASP A 561 -23.39 -37.85 4.40
C ASP A 561 -23.74 -36.51 5.05
N ASP A 562 -22.76 -35.83 5.67
CA ASP A 562 -22.97 -34.51 6.27
C ASP A 562 -23.08 -33.40 5.20
N VAL A 563 -22.62 -33.67 3.96
CA VAL A 563 -22.60 -32.72 2.83
C VAL A 563 -23.95 -32.75 2.09
N ILE A 564 -24.99 -32.12 2.62
CA ILE A 564 -26.36 -32.20 2.06
C ILE A 564 -26.53 -31.32 0.81
N VAL A 565 -26.82 -31.95 -0.34
CA VAL A 565 -27.18 -31.25 -1.59
C VAL A 565 -28.67 -30.87 -1.53
N PRO A 566 -29.05 -29.61 -1.78
CA PRO A 566 -30.46 -29.21 -1.78
C PRO A 566 -31.20 -29.81 -2.98
N PRO A 567 -32.35 -30.48 -2.80
CA PRO A 567 -33.14 -31.01 -3.91
C PRO A 567 -33.68 -29.92 -4.83
N GLU A 568 -33.89 -28.69 -4.32
CA GLU A 568 -34.34 -27.53 -5.08
C GLU A 568 -33.29 -27.03 -6.09
N LYS A 569 -32.06 -27.55 -6.03
CA LYS A 569 -30.97 -27.22 -6.96
C LYS A 569 -31.40 -27.43 -8.42
N ASP A 570 -31.98 -28.58 -8.73
CA ASP A 570 -32.33 -28.94 -10.11
C ASP A 570 -33.43 -28.03 -10.67
N GLU A 571 -34.37 -27.62 -9.80
CA GLU A 571 -35.42 -26.66 -10.15
C GLU A 571 -34.83 -25.28 -10.47
N LEU A 572 -33.93 -24.78 -9.62
CA LEU A 572 -33.26 -23.50 -9.80
C LEU A 572 -32.37 -23.48 -11.05
N LEU A 573 -31.65 -24.57 -11.31
CA LEU A 573 -30.85 -24.71 -12.54
C LEU A 573 -31.75 -24.70 -13.78
N THR A 574 -32.87 -25.41 -13.75
CA THR A 574 -33.83 -25.43 -14.87
C THR A 574 -34.41 -24.04 -15.14
N GLN A 575 -34.73 -23.28 -14.09
CA GLN A 575 -35.18 -21.88 -14.21
C GLN A 575 -34.09 -20.96 -14.79
N ALA A 576 -32.85 -21.14 -14.37
CA ALA A 576 -31.72 -20.38 -14.88
C ALA A 576 -31.48 -20.66 -16.37
N TYR A 577 -31.49 -21.94 -16.78
CA TYR A 577 -31.35 -22.32 -18.20
C TYR A 577 -32.45 -21.73 -19.08
N LYS A 578 -33.72 -21.77 -18.65
CA LYS A 578 -34.82 -21.11 -19.37
C LYS A 578 -34.63 -19.60 -19.49
N SER A 579 -34.11 -18.97 -18.44
CA SER A 579 -33.86 -17.53 -18.44
C SER A 579 -32.71 -17.15 -19.39
N VAL A 580 -31.65 -17.97 -19.42
CA VAL A 580 -30.54 -17.83 -20.36
C VAL A 580 -31.02 -18.02 -21.80
N GLU A 581 -31.85 -19.03 -22.06
CA GLU A 581 -32.44 -19.28 -23.38
C GLU A 581 -33.33 -18.12 -23.84
N ALA A 582 -34.12 -17.53 -22.94
CA ALA A 582 -34.93 -16.35 -23.25
C ALA A 582 -34.07 -15.12 -23.63
N ILE A 583 -32.92 -14.92 -22.97
CA ILE A 583 -31.95 -13.87 -23.32
C ILE A 583 -31.28 -14.18 -24.65
N GLN A 584 -30.85 -15.42 -24.85
CA GLN A 584 -30.27 -15.87 -26.12
C GLN A 584 -31.25 -15.62 -27.28
N GLY A 585 -32.54 -15.93 -27.10
CA GLY A 585 -33.57 -15.64 -28.09
C GLY A 585 -33.86 -14.13 -28.27
N ARG A 586 -33.65 -13.28 -27.26
CA ARG A 586 -33.69 -11.81 -27.43
C ARG A 586 -32.49 -11.31 -28.23
N TYR A 587 -31.32 -11.92 -28.03
CA TYR A 587 -30.12 -11.62 -28.78
C TYR A 587 -30.25 -12.05 -30.25
N GLU A 588 -30.73 -13.27 -30.51
CA GLU A 588 -30.99 -13.77 -31.87
C GLU A 588 -32.02 -12.91 -32.63
N ARG A 589 -32.98 -12.32 -31.92
CA ARG A 589 -33.94 -11.33 -32.46
C ARG A 589 -33.39 -9.90 -32.56
N GLY A 590 -32.15 -9.65 -32.15
CA GLY A 590 -31.48 -8.36 -32.22
C GLY A 590 -31.94 -7.28 -31.24
N ILE A 591 -32.66 -7.66 -30.18
CA ILE A 591 -33.19 -6.72 -29.18
C ILE A 591 -32.09 -6.24 -28.22
N ILE A 592 -31.10 -7.10 -27.96
CA ILE A 592 -29.97 -6.83 -27.05
C ILE A 592 -28.64 -7.04 -27.78
N THR A 593 -27.57 -6.42 -27.29
CA THR A 593 -26.20 -6.58 -27.81
C THR A 593 -25.49 -7.81 -27.20
N ASP A 594 -24.40 -8.30 -27.81
CA ASP A 594 -23.62 -9.44 -27.24
C ASP A 594 -23.02 -9.08 -25.87
N GLY A 595 -22.59 -7.84 -25.68
CA GLY A 595 -22.10 -7.35 -24.39
C GLY A 595 -23.18 -7.36 -23.31
N GLU A 596 -24.41 -6.93 -23.64
CA GLU A 596 -25.56 -7.00 -22.73
C GLU A 596 -25.94 -8.46 -22.45
N ARG A 597 -25.99 -9.32 -23.48
CA ARG A 597 -26.24 -10.77 -23.37
C ARG A 597 -25.25 -11.41 -22.38
N TYR A 598 -23.95 -11.20 -22.60
CA TYR A 598 -22.89 -11.75 -21.76
C TYR A 598 -23.03 -11.31 -20.30
N ASN A 599 -23.26 -10.01 -20.04
CA ASN A 599 -23.44 -9.49 -18.68
C ASN A 599 -24.70 -10.05 -18.00
N GLN A 600 -25.84 -10.09 -18.70
CA GLN A 600 -27.09 -10.60 -18.13
C GLN A 600 -27.01 -12.11 -17.84
N ILE A 601 -26.32 -12.90 -18.68
CA ILE A 601 -26.07 -14.33 -18.42
C ILE A 601 -25.24 -14.51 -17.15
N ILE A 602 -24.17 -13.73 -16.99
CA ILE A 602 -23.34 -13.75 -15.78
C ILE A 602 -24.15 -13.39 -14.53
N ASP A 603 -25.01 -12.39 -14.62
CA ASP A 603 -25.85 -11.96 -13.50
C ASP A 603 -26.86 -13.05 -13.10
N ILE A 604 -27.52 -13.70 -14.07
CA ILE A 604 -28.40 -14.85 -13.81
C ILE A 604 -27.64 -15.95 -13.06
N TRP A 605 -26.47 -16.34 -13.54
CA TRP A 605 -25.68 -17.39 -12.90
C TRP A 605 -25.20 -16.98 -11.50
N THR A 606 -24.85 -15.72 -11.30
CA THR A 606 -24.44 -15.18 -10.01
C THR A 606 -25.59 -15.22 -9.00
N HIS A 607 -26.79 -14.80 -9.42
CA HIS A 607 -28.00 -14.85 -8.61
C HIS A 607 -28.41 -16.31 -8.29
N THR A 608 -28.42 -17.17 -9.31
CA THR A 608 -28.74 -18.60 -9.16
C THR A 608 -27.78 -19.29 -8.18
N THR A 609 -26.48 -19.01 -8.32
CA THR A 609 -25.44 -19.53 -7.42
C THR A 609 -25.67 -19.07 -5.97
N SER A 610 -26.11 -17.83 -5.77
CA SER A 610 -26.41 -17.27 -4.46
C SER A 610 -27.66 -17.89 -3.82
N ASN A 611 -28.73 -18.07 -4.61
CA ASN A 611 -29.96 -18.73 -4.18
C ASN A 611 -29.74 -20.19 -3.78
N ILE A 612 -28.98 -20.95 -4.58
CA ILE A 612 -28.60 -22.33 -4.25
C ILE A 612 -27.82 -22.37 -2.94
N ALA A 613 -26.88 -21.43 -2.74
CA ALA A 613 -26.11 -21.35 -1.51
C ALA A 613 -26.97 -21.03 -0.29
N GLU A 614 -28.01 -20.21 -0.43
CA GLU A 614 -28.94 -19.88 0.64
C GLU A 614 -29.84 -21.08 1.00
N LYS A 615 -30.45 -21.74 0.02
CA LYS A 615 -31.28 -22.93 0.24
C LYS A 615 -30.49 -24.08 0.85
N MET A 616 -29.27 -24.31 0.36
CA MET A 616 -28.34 -25.27 0.95
C MET A 616 -28.07 -24.95 2.43
N PHE A 617 -27.79 -23.69 2.76
CA PHE A 617 -27.46 -23.30 4.12
C PHE A 617 -28.68 -23.37 5.06
N GLU A 618 -29.87 -23.01 4.59
CA GLU A 618 -31.15 -23.23 5.29
C GLU A 618 -31.34 -24.71 5.64
N ARG A 619 -31.06 -25.61 4.69
CA ARG A 619 -31.21 -27.05 4.91
C ARG A 619 -30.20 -27.61 5.92
N LEU A 620 -28.94 -27.18 5.81
CA LEU A 620 -27.89 -27.52 6.76
C LEU A 620 -28.20 -27.02 8.18
N ARG A 621 -28.87 -25.88 8.30
CA ARG A 621 -29.32 -25.33 9.59
C ARG A 621 -30.44 -26.15 10.23
N GLN A 622 -31.34 -26.71 9.42
CA GLN A 622 -32.44 -27.57 9.89
C GLN A 622 -31.95 -28.98 10.26
N ASP A 623 -30.95 -29.50 9.53
CA ASP A 623 -30.42 -30.84 9.74
C ASP A 623 -29.89 -31.03 11.16
N ARG A 624 -30.32 -32.12 11.82
CA ARG A 624 -30.02 -32.44 13.22
C ARG A 624 -30.20 -31.24 14.18
N GLN A 625 -31.18 -30.36 13.93
CA GLN A 625 -31.39 -29.10 14.69
C GLN A 625 -30.15 -28.18 14.67
N GLY A 626 -29.41 -28.17 13.57
CA GLY A 626 -28.16 -27.41 13.41
C GLY A 626 -26.93 -28.10 14.01
N PHE A 627 -27.03 -29.34 14.47
CA PHE A 627 -25.86 -30.13 14.90
C PHE A 627 -25.18 -30.88 13.74
N ASN A 628 -25.45 -30.51 12.49
CA ASN A 628 -24.65 -30.93 11.36
C ASN A 628 -23.20 -30.40 11.52
N PRO A 629 -22.17 -31.26 11.43
CA PRO A 629 -20.77 -30.86 11.61
C PRO A 629 -20.31 -29.71 10.69
N ILE A 630 -20.67 -29.77 9.41
CA ILE A 630 -20.28 -28.77 8.41
C ILE A 630 -20.95 -27.43 8.71
N TYR A 631 -22.23 -27.47 9.08
CA TYR A 631 -22.96 -26.29 9.53
C TYR A 631 -22.30 -25.68 10.78
N MET A 632 -22.01 -26.50 11.79
CA MET A 632 -21.38 -26.02 13.02
C MET A 632 -20.01 -25.38 12.77
N MET A 633 -19.18 -25.95 11.90
CA MET A 633 -17.87 -25.38 11.57
C MET A 633 -17.97 -23.98 10.94
N ALA A 634 -18.93 -23.77 10.03
CA ALA A 634 -19.12 -22.47 9.38
C ALA A 634 -19.90 -21.46 10.25
N ASP A 635 -20.97 -21.88 10.92
CA ASP A 635 -21.78 -21.02 11.79
C ASP A 635 -20.99 -20.54 13.02
N SER A 636 -20.15 -21.41 13.59
CA SER A 636 -19.22 -21.02 14.66
C SER A 636 -18.13 -20.05 14.19
N GLY A 637 -17.82 -20.03 12.89
CA GLY A 637 -16.67 -19.32 12.33
C GLY A 637 -15.32 -19.97 12.64
N ALA A 638 -15.31 -21.24 13.09
CA ALA A 638 -14.09 -22.02 13.33
C ALA A 638 -13.32 -22.26 12.03
N ARG A 639 -14.01 -22.79 11.01
CA ARG A 639 -13.45 -23.03 9.67
C ARG A 639 -14.59 -23.23 8.67
N GLY A 640 -14.39 -22.76 7.44
CA GLY A 640 -15.40 -22.87 6.39
C GLY A 640 -16.15 -21.55 6.18
N SER A 641 -16.24 -21.11 4.94
CA SER A 641 -17.12 -20.00 4.53
C SER A 641 -18.37 -20.54 3.83
N LYS A 642 -19.42 -19.71 3.74
CA LYS A 642 -20.63 -20.02 2.95
C LYS A 642 -20.25 -20.38 1.50
N GLU A 643 -19.27 -19.69 0.92
CA GLU A 643 -18.75 -19.97 -0.42
C GLU A 643 -18.02 -21.32 -0.53
N GLN A 644 -17.24 -21.72 0.47
CA GLN A 644 -16.56 -23.02 0.48
C GLN A 644 -17.57 -24.17 0.59
N ILE A 645 -18.57 -24.03 1.47
CA ILE A 645 -19.63 -25.03 1.60
C ILE A 645 -20.47 -25.11 0.32
N ARG A 646 -20.73 -23.96 -0.32
CA ARG A 646 -21.40 -23.91 -1.62
C ARG A 646 -20.68 -24.76 -2.67
N GLN A 647 -19.35 -24.75 -2.71
CA GLN A 647 -18.59 -25.58 -3.65
C GLN A 647 -18.66 -27.08 -3.30
N LEU A 648 -18.85 -27.42 -2.02
CA LEU A 648 -18.97 -28.82 -1.57
C LEU A 648 -20.34 -29.43 -1.91
N ALA A 649 -21.43 -28.72 -1.62
CA ALA A 649 -22.79 -29.26 -1.68
C ALA A 649 -23.76 -28.54 -2.64
N GLY A 650 -23.47 -27.30 -3.03
CA GLY A 650 -24.32 -26.50 -3.91
C GLY A 650 -23.88 -26.65 -5.37
N MET A 651 -23.12 -25.65 -5.84
CA MET A 651 -22.44 -25.64 -7.13
C MET A 651 -21.17 -24.81 -7.04
N ARG A 652 -20.20 -25.07 -7.91
CA ARG A 652 -18.94 -24.32 -7.89
C ARG A 652 -19.11 -22.90 -8.46
N GLY A 653 -19.88 -22.74 -9.54
CA GLY A 653 -20.24 -21.45 -10.13
C GLY A 653 -19.32 -20.98 -11.25
N LEU A 654 -19.27 -19.66 -11.47
CA LEU A 654 -18.54 -19.02 -12.56
C LEU A 654 -17.03 -18.91 -12.30
N MET A 655 -16.23 -19.18 -13.34
CA MET A 655 -14.75 -19.15 -13.28
C MET A 655 -14.15 -18.02 -14.12
N ALA A 656 -12.98 -17.51 -13.72
CA ALA A 656 -12.26 -16.47 -14.46
C ALA A 656 -11.33 -17.04 -15.56
N LYS A 657 -11.30 -16.38 -16.73
CA LYS A 657 -10.37 -16.65 -17.83
C LYS A 657 -8.98 -16.04 -17.53
N PRO A 658 -7.88 -16.69 -17.97
CA PRO A 658 -6.52 -16.22 -17.75
C PRO A 658 -5.99 -15.21 -18.79
N GLN A 659 -6.79 -14.74 -19.76
CA GLN A 659 -6.31 -13.87 -20.83
C GLN A 659 -6.08 -12.41 -20.37
N LYS A 660 -4.97 -11.81 -20.83
CA LYS A 660 -4.73 -10.36 -20.82
C LYS A 660 -5.03 -9.84 -22.23
N LYS A 661 -6.14 -9.13 -22.43
CA LYS A 661 -6.29 -8.32 -23.67
C LYS A 661 -5.26 -7.18 -23.63
N MET A 662 -4.68 -6.84 -24.79
CA MET A 662 -3.72 -5.73 -24.98
C MET A 662 -4.26 -4.37 -24.47
N THR A 663 -5.57 -4.23 -24.34
CA THR A 663 -6.29 -3.04 -23.85
C THR A 663 -6.34 -2.92 -22.32
N GLY A 664 -5.76 -3.84 -21.56
CA GLY A 664 -5.61 -3.69 -20.11
C GLY A 664 -6.82 -4.09 -19.26
N SER A 665 -7.87 -4.66 -19.85
CA SER A 665 -8.96 -5.28 -19.10
C SER A 665 -8.52 -6.63 -18.52
N MET A 666 -8.52 -6.74 -17.18
CA MET A 666 -8.17 -7.96 -16.45
C MET A 666 -9.43 -8.82 -16.21
N GLY A 667 -9.34 -10.10 -16.61
CA GLY A 667 -10.18 -11.19 -16.11
C GLY A 667 -11.61 -11.24 -16.64
N GLU A 668 -11.79 -11.62 -17.89
CA GLU A 668 -13.12 -12.03 -18.40
C GLU A 668 -13.60 -13.29 -17.68
N ILE A 669 -14.90 -13.38 -17.40
CA ILE A 669 -15.53 -14.56 -16.78
C ILE A 669 -15.93 -15.55 -17.88
N ILE A 670 -15.85 -16.86 -17.60
CA ILE A 670 -16.37 -17.88 -18.50
C ILE A 670 -17.89 -17.93 -18.32
N GLU A 671 -18.63 -17.72 -19.42
CA GLU A 671 -20.11 -17.68 -19.42
C GLU A 671 -20.75 -19.02 -19.01
N ASN A 672 -20.03 -20.14 -19.24
CA ASN A 672 -20.45 -21.48 -18.83
C ASN A 672 -20.03 -21.74 -17.37
N PRO A 673 -20.99 -21.82 -16.42
CA PRO A 673 -20.67 -22.12 -15.03
C PRO A 673 -20.38 -23.62 -14.84
N ILE A 674 -19.73 -23.94 -13.71
CA ILE A 674 -19.64 -25.30 -13.21
C ILE A 674 -20.84 -25.55 -12.30
N THR A 675 -21.82 -26.32 -12.79
CA THR A 675 -23.07 -26.64 -12.08
C THR A 675 -22.88 -27.78 -11.07
N ALA A 676 -21.90 -28.65 -11.30
CA ALA A 676 -21.52 -29.70 -10.38
C ALA A 676 -20.87 -29.14 -9.08
N ASN A 677 -20.92 -29.95 -8.03
CA ASN A 677 -20.22 -29.73 -6.76
C ASN A 677 -19.20 -30.86 -6.48
N PHE A 678 -18.40 -30.72 -5.42
CA PHE A 678 -17.38 -31.73 -5.09
C PHE A 678 -17.96 -33.07 -4.63
N ARG A 679 -19.19 -33.10 -4.09
CA ARG A 679 -19.86 -34.36 -3.72
C ARG A 679 -20.31 -35.15 -4.95
N GLU A 680 -20.84 -34.47 -5.96
CA GLU A 680 -21.28 -35.06 -7.23
C GLU A 680 -20.10 -35.46 -8.12
N GLY A 681 -18.98 -34.73 -8.02
CA GLY A 681 -17.81 -34.89 -8.87
C GLY A 681 -17.85 -33.95 -10.08
N LEU A 682 -16.68 -33.62 -10.61
CA LEU A 682 -16.53 -32.70 -11.75
C LEU A 682 -16.26 -33.49 -13.04
N THR A 683 -16.87 -33.08 -14.14
CA THR A 683 -16.50 -33.58 -15.46
C THR A 683 -15.10 -33.13 -15.86
N VAL A 684 -14.50 -33.77 -16.86
CA VAL A 684 -13.15 -33.40 -17.36
C VAL A 684 -13.10 -31.94 -17.81
N LEU A 685 -14.17 -31.45 -18.48
CA LEU A 685 -14.24 -30.07 -18.97
C LEU A 685 -14.38 -29.07 -17.80
N GLU A 686 -15.26 -29.32 -16.84
CA GLU A 686 -15.44 -28.46 -15.66
C GLU A 686 -14.18 -28.41 -14.81
N TYR A 687 -13.53 -29.56 -14.61
CA TYR A 687 -12.25 -29.62 -13.91
C TYR A 687 -11.18 -28.80 -14.66
N PHE A 688 -11.06 -28.98 -15.98
CA PHE A 688 -10.11 -28.21 -16.80
C PHE A 688 -10.37 -26.70 -16.75
N ILE A 689 -11.62 -26.26 -16.83
CA ILE A 689 -12.02 -24.87 -16.67
C ILE A 689 -11.57 -24.34 -15.30
N SER A 690 -11.79 -25.12 -14.23
CA SER A 690 -11.35 -24.76 -12.88
C SER A 690 -9.82 -24.64 -12.74
N THR A 691 -9.02 -25.40 -13.49
CA THR A 691 -7.55 -25.37 -13.34
C THR A 691 -6.94 -24.01 -13.71
N HIS A 692 -7.53 -23.29 -14.67
CA HIS A 692 -7.02 -21.98 -15.10
C HIS A 692 -7.10 -20.95 -13.98
N GLY A 693 -8.25 -20.89 -13.30
CA GLY A 693 -8.48 -20.03 -12.16
C GLY A 693 -7.54 -20.33 -11.00
N ALA A 694 -7.40 -21.61 -10.64
CA ALA A 694 -6.53 -22.06 -9.55
C ALA A 694 -5.04 -21.78 -9.84
N ARG A 695 -4.57 -22.08 -11.06
CA ARG A 695 -3.17 -21.81 -11.47
C ARG A 695 -2.87 -20.32 -11.47
N LYS A 696 -3.79 -19.47 -11.95
CA LYS A 696 -3.65 -18.02 -11.90
C LYS A 696 -3.55 -17.53 -10.45
N GLY A 697 -4.44 -17.99 -9.57
CA GLY A 697 -4.42 -17.63 -8.14
C GLY A 697 -3.08 -17.99 -7.47
N LEU A 698 -2.55 -19.19 -7.73
CA LEU A 698 -1.23 -19.62 -7.26
C LEU A 698 -0.08 -18.74 -7.79
N ALA A 699 -0.07 -18.47 -9.10
CA ALA A 699 0.97 -17.67 -9.73
C ALA A 699 0.95 -16.22 -9.25
N ASP A 700 -0.24 -15.61 -9.15
CA ASP A 700 -0.41 -14.24 -8.65
C ASP A 700 0.01 -14.14 -7.18
N THR A 701 -0.32 -15.14 -6.35
CA THR A 701 0.11 -15.19 -4.95
C THR A 701 1.64 -15.21 -4.83
N ALA A 702 2.30 -16.06 -5.62
CA ALA A 702 3.76 -16.17 -5.61
C ALA A 702 4.47 -14.89 -6.10
N LEU A 703 3.93 -14.21 -7.12
CA LEU A 703 4.53 -13.00 -7.69
C LEU A 703 4.24 -11.75 -6.84
N LYS A 704 2.98 -11.55 -6.41
CA LYS A 704 2.54 -10.31 -5.75
C LYS A 704 3.01 -10.19 -4.30
N THR A 705 3.34 -11.31 -3.65
CA THR A 705 3.93 -11.28 -2.30
C THR A 705 5.23 -10.46 -2.26
N ALA A 706 6.03 -10.49 -3.33
CA ALA A 706 7.26 -9.70 -3.41
C ALA A 706 6.99 -8.19 -3.47
N ASP A 707 5.92 -7.78 -4.18
CA ASP A 707 5.52 -6.38 -4.32
C ASP A 707 5.01 -5.81 -2.99
N ALA A 708 4.22 -6.59 -2.24
CA ALA A 708 3.72 -6.20 -0.91
C ALA A 708 4.87 -6.00 0.10
N GLY A 709 5.82 -6.94 0.15
CA GLY A 709 7.01 -6.80 0.99
C GLY A 709 7.89 -5.62 0.59
N TYR A 710 7.97 -5.31 -0.70
CA TYR A 710 8.69 -4.15 -1.21
C TYR A 710 8.02 -2.82 -0.84
N LEU A 711 6.68 -2.75 -0.94
CA LEU A 711 5.89 -1.59 -0.50
C LEU A 711 6.09 -1.35 1.00
N THR A 712 5.97 -2.39 1.82
CA THR A 712 6.17 -2.33 3.28
C THR A 712 7.54 -1.72 3.60
N ARG A 713 8.61 -2.18 2.94
CA ARG A 713 9.94 -1.61 3.14
C ARG A 713 10.00 -0.12 2.80
N ARG A 714 9.41 0.28 1.66
CA ARG A 714 9.39 1.69 1.27
C ARG A 714 8.62 2.56 2.27
N LEU A 715 7.51 2.06 2.81
CA LEU A 715 6.74 2.74 3.85
C LEU A 715 7.59 2.93 5.11
N VAL A 716 8.32 1.90 5.55
CA VAL A 716 9.24 1.99 6.69
C VAL A 716 10.37 3.00 6.41
N ASP A 717 10.98 2.94 5.22
CA ASP A 717 12.08 3.85 4.82
C ASP A 717 11.65 5.34 4.92
N VAL A 718 10.36 5.65 4.68
CA VAL A 718 9.79 7.00 4.74
C VAL A 718 9.28 7.39 6.14
N ALA A 719 8.78 6.42 6.91
CA ALA A 719 8.11 6.67 8.19
C ALA A 719 8.97 6.45 9.44
N GLN A 720 10.15 5.82 9.33
CA GLN A 720 10.96 5.43 10.50
C GLN A 720 11.34 6.58 11.45
N ASP A 721 11.43 7.81 10.95
CA ASP A 721 11.81 8.99 11.75
C ASP A 721 10.65 9.56 12.58
N ILE A 722 9.43 9.04 12.40
CA ILE A 722 8.23 9.50 13.10
C ILE A 722 8.11 8.76 14.44
N ILE A 723 8.45 9.49 15.49
CA ILE A 723 8.33 9.07 16.89
C ILE A 723 7.43 10.06 17.65
N VAL A 724 6.82 9.60 18.74
CA VAL A 724 6.12 10.50 19.66
C VAL A 724 7.16 11.25 20.50
N THR A 725 7.21 12.57 20.41
CA THR A 725 8.25 13.38 21.07
C THR A 725 7.73 14.22 22.23
N VAL A 726 6.49 14.71 22.12
CA VAL A 726 5.87 15.62 23.10
C VAL A 726 4.46 15.14 23.43
N ASN A 727 3.92 15.54 24.58
CA ASN A 727 2.56 15.15 24.95
C ASN A 727 1.50 15.90 24.12
N ASP A 728 1.62 17.23 24.09
CA ASP A 728 0.75 18.11 23.33
C ASP A 728 1.57 19.09 22.47
N CYS A 729 1.10 19.36 21.26
CA CYS A 729 1.65 20.39 20.38
C CYS A 729 0.88 21.71 20.44
N GLY A 730 -0.27 21.78 21.14
CA GLY A 730 -1.08 22.98 21.29
C GLY A 730 -1.87 23.39 20.04
N THR A 731 -1.97 22.53 19.02
CA THR A 731 -2.71 22.86 17.80
C THR A 731 -4.21 22.90 18.07
N ILE A 732 -4.87 23.93 17.54
CA ILE A 732 -6.32 24.07 17.50
C ILE A 732 -6.93 23.42 16.24
N LEU A 733 -6.09 22.98 15.29
CA LEU A 733 -6.54 22.42 14.03
C LEU A 733 -6.96 20.95 14.20
N GLY A 734 -8.18 20.64 13.78
CA GLY A 734 -8.73 19.29 13.75
C GLY A 734 -9.13 18.82 12.34
N LEU A 735 -9.48 17.55 12.25
CA LEU A 735 -10.10 16.93 11.09
C LEU A 735 -11.56 16.64 11.41
N ARG A 736 -12.49 17.03 10.52
CA ARG A 736 -13.89 16.63 10.61
C ARG A 736 -14.04 15.21 10.05
N VAL A 737 -14.47 14.27 10.89
CA VAL A 737 -14.63 12.86 10.53
C VAL A 737 -16.09 12.45 10.71
N GLY A 738 -16.63 11.75 9.72
CA GLY A 738 -17.96 11.13 9.75
C GLY A 738 -17.92 9.72 9.16
N ASP A 739 -19.10 9.15 8.91
CA ASP A 739 -19.24 7.85 8.25
C ASP A 739 -18.52 7.82 6.90
N LEU A 740 -17.82 6.71 6.62
CA LEU A 740 -17.31 6.42 5.29
C LEU A 740 -18.40 5.68 4.52
N LYS A 741 -18.99 6.33 3.53
CA LYS A 741 -20.08 5.79 2.70
C LYS A 741 -19.60 5.61 1.25
N GLU A 742 -19.95 4.49 0.63
CA GLU A 742 -19.88 4.30 -0.82
C GLU A 742 -21.31 4.28 -1.36
N GLY A 743 -21.74 5.38 -1.99
CA GLY A 743 -23.16 5.58 -2.28
C GLY A 743 -23.97 5.62 -0.98
N GLU A 744 -24.90 4.68 -0.84
CA GLU A 744 -25.82 4.57 0.31
C GLU A 744 -25.40 3.53 1.35
N GLU A 745 -24.32 2.78 1.09
CA GLU A 745 -23.80 1.75 1.97
C GLU A 745 -22.74 2.35 2.90
N ILE A 746 -22.94 2.20 4.22
CA ILE A 746 -21.97 2.61 5.23
C ILE A 746 -20.90 1.53 5.29
N ILE A 747 -19.70 1.85 4.80
CA ILE A 747 -18.53 0.97 4.87
C ILE A 747 -17.97 0.96 6.30
N GLU A 748 -17.87 2.15 6.90
CA GLU A 748 -17.35 2.34 8.24
C GLU A 748 -18.14 3.42 8.97
N SER A 749 -18.63 3.09 10.17
CA SER A 749 -19.39 4.03 11.00
C SER A 749 -18.46 5.04 11.67
N ILE A 750 -19.03 6.19 12.03
CA ILE A 750 -18.33 7.23 12.78
C ILE A 750 -17.75 6.69 14.10
N GLU A 751 -18.47 5.79 14.79
CA GLU A 751 -18.04 5.14 16.03
C GLU A 751 -16.68 4.46 15.86
N ASP A 752 -16.53 3.58 14.86
CA ASP A 752 -15.30 2.83 14.62
C ASP A 752 -14.10 3.75 14.27
N ARG A 753 -14.37 4.90 13.62
CA ARG A 753 -13.32 5.85 13.18
C ARG A 753 -12.79 6.73 14.30
N ILE A 754 -13.66 7.15 15.22
CA ILE A 754 -13.30 8.09 16.31
C ILE A 754 -12.73 7.38 17.55
N ILE A 755 -12.91 6.07 17.69
CA ILE A 755 -12.39 5.31 18.84
C ILE A 755 -10.87 5.52 19.00
N GLY A 756 -10.47 5.89 20.21
CA GLY A 756 -9.07 6.10 20.57
C GLY A 756 -8.45 7.35 19.93
N ARG A 757 -9.26 8.29 19.43
CA ARG A 757 -8.87 9.64 19.03
C ARG A 757 -9.15 10.64 20.14
N VAL A 758 -8.62 11.85 20.01
CA VAL A 758 -8.84 12.95 20.95
C VAL A 758 -9.75 13.97 20.31
N ALA A 759 -10.77 14.43 21.03
CA ALA A 759 -11.68 15.48 20.56
C ALA A 759 -10.91 16.80 20.40
N ALA A 760 -11.10 17.51 19.28
CA ALA A 760 -10.51 18.84 19.09
C ALA A 760 -11.38 19.95 19.69
N GLU A 761 -12.70 19.75 19.67
CA GLU A 761 -13.72 20.66 20.18
C GLU A 761 -14.67 19.91 21.14
N ASP A 762 -15.44 20.65 21.93
CA ASP A 762 -16.49 20.08 22.77
C ASP A 762 -17.60 19.50 21.87
N VAL A 763 -17.98 18.25 22.14
CA VAL A 763 -19.04 17.56 21.37
C VAL A 763 -20.31 17.54 22.21
N PHE A 764 -21.39 18.09 21.66
CA PHE A 764 -22.69 18.19 22.30
C PHE A 764 -23.66 17.19 21.68
N ASP A 765 -24.55 16.65 22.50
CA ASP A 765 -25.70 15.88 22.05
C ASP A 765 -26.76 16.84 21.45
N PRO A 766 -27.18 16.67 20.18
CA PRO A 766 -28.15 17.53 19.53
C PRO A 766 -29.53 17.56 20.20
N GLU A 767 -29.93 16.47 20.87
CA GLU A 767 -31.26 16.36 21.49
C GLU A 767 -31.29 16.94 22.90
N SER A 768 -30.31 16.59 23.73
CA SER A 768 -30.26 16.98 25.14
C SER A 768 -29.51 18.29 25.39
N GLY A 769 -28.59 18.67 24.48
CA GLY A 769 -27.67 19.80 24.67
C GLY A 769 -26.52 19.53 25.65
N ASP A 770 -26.42 18.31 26.19
CA ASP A 770 -25.36 17.93 27.13
C ASP A 770 -24.02 17.70 26.41
N VAL A 771 -22.92 18.04 27.09
CA VAL A 771 -21.57 17.74 26.61
C VAL A 771 -21.31 16.24 26.72
N ILE A 772 -21.10 15.58 25.58
CA ILE A 772 -20.72 14.16 25.51
C ILE A 772 -19.23 14.00 25.85
N VAL A 773 -18.37 14.84 25.26
CA VAL A 773 -16.93 14.83 25.48
C VAL A 773 -16.34 16.24 25.37
N GLN A 774 -15.42 16.57 26.27
CA GLN A 774 -14.71 17.85 26.28
C GLN A 774 -13.52 17.85 25.30
N ALA A 775 -13.15 19.03 24.81
CA ALA A 775 -11.98 19.26 23.99
C ALA A 775 -10.71 18.75 24.69
N GLY A 776 -9.86 18.03 23.96
CA GLY A 776 -8.64 17.43 24.49
C GLY A 776 -8.81 16.10 25.23
N ALA A 777 -10.05 15.63 25.44
CA ALA A 777 -10.30 14.34 26.06
C ALA A 777 -10.23 13.17 25.04
N LEU A 778 -9.81 12.00 25.52
CA LEU A 778 -9.75 10.77 24.73
C LEU A 778 -11.16 10.17 24.56
N ILE A 779 -11.50 9.84 23.32
CA ILE A 779 -12.75 9.18 22.96
C ILE A 779 -12.60 7.66 23.18
N ASN A 780 -13.23 7.17 24.24
CA ASN A 780 -13.32 5.72 24.55
C ASN A 780 -14.54 5.09 23.85
N GLU A 781 -14.66 3.77 23.90
CA GLU A 781 -15.74 3.00 23.29
C GLU A 781 -17.13 3.46 23.74
N ASP A 782 -17.33 3.70 25.05
CA ASP A 782 -18.63 4.16 25.57
C ASP A 782 -18.98 5.58 25.08
N ILE A 783 -17.98 6.45 24.91
CA ILE A 783 -18.15 7.82 24.39
C ILE A 783 -18.46 7.76 22.89
N ALA A 784 -17.72 6.96 22.14
CA ALA A 784 -17.92 6.78 20.70
C ALA A 784 -19.33 6.25 20.40
N LYS A 785 -19.82 5.32 21.21
CA LYS A 785 -21.18 4.79 21.11
C LYS A 785 -22.23 5.87 21.39
N ARG A 786 -22.06 6.68 22.44
CA ARG A 786 -22.94 7.83 22.73
C ARG A 786 -22.98 8.82 21.57
N ILE A 787 -21.83 9.09 20.93
CA ILE A 787 -21.74 9.95 19.75
C ILE A 787 -22.51 9.34 18.57
N GLY A 788 -22.32 8.04 18.31
CA GLY A 788 -23.06 7.32 17.26
C GLY A 788 -24.58 7.33 17.48
N ASP A 789 -25.02 7.12 18.72
CA ASP A 789 -26.43 7.12 19.10
C ASP A 789 -27.07 8.52 19.03
N SER A 790 -26.29 9.59 19.23
CA SER A 790 -26.77 10.99 19.18
C SER A 790 -27.09 11.53 17.78
N GLY A 791 -26.86 10.74 16.72
CA GLY A 791 -27.18 11.13 15.34
C GLY A 791 -26.25 12.19 14.73
N LEU A 792 -25.08 12.45 15.32
CA LEU A 792 -24.10 13.40 14.79
C LEU A 792 -23.48 12.90 13.47
N GLU A 793 -23.56 13.71 12.41
CA GLU A 793 -22.98 13.36 11.10
C GLU A 793 -21.44 13.45 11.10
N THR A 794 -20.87 14.44 11.79
CA THR A 794 -19.42 14.67 11.83
C THR A 794 -18.95 15.15 13.20
N VAL A 795 -17.73 14.76 13.57
CA VAL A 795 -17.04 15.18 14.79
C VAL A 795 -15.65 15.71 14.46
N MET A 796 -15.23 16.79 15.13
CA MET A 796 -13.88 17.32 14.97
C MET A 796 -12.89 16.64 15.92
N ILE A 797 -11.91 15.94 15.35
CA ILE A 797 -10.88 15.21 16.10
C ILE A 797 -9.49 15.78 15.84
N ARG A 798 -8.58 15.60 16.79
CA ARG A 798 -7.16 15.82 16.55
C ARG A 798 -6.60 14.71 15.68
N SER A 799 -5.77 15.08 14.71
CA SER A 799 -5.17 14.15 13.74
C SER A 799 -3.65 14.31 13.68
N VAL A 800 -2.98 13.26 13.22
CA VAL A 800 -1.54 13.30 12.92
C VAL A 800 -1.24 14.29 11.80
N LEU A 801 -2.20 14.51 10.88
CA LEU A 801 -2.08 15.41 9.74
C LEU A 801 -1.98 16.89 10.16
N THR A 802 -2.71 17.28 11.20
CA THR A 802 -2.76 18.67 11.71
C THR A 802 -1.74 18.95 12.81
N CYS A 803 -0.93 17.95 13.19
CA CYS A 803 -0.01 18.06 14.31
C CYS A 803 1.22 18.94 13.99
N GLU A 804 1.43 19.96 14.81
CA GLU A 804 2.48 20.99 14.64
C GLU A 804 3.75 20.72 15.48
N ALA A 805 3.93 19.49 15.97
CA ALA A 805 5.13 19.13 16.71
C ALA A 805 6.40 19.35 15.84
N PRO A 806 7.47 19.97 16.38
CA PRO A 806 8.65 20.35 15.60
C PRO A 806 9.48 19.15 15.13
N ARG A 807 9.41 18.04 15.85
CA ARG A 807 10.02 16.76 15.46
C ARG A 807 9.06 15.64 15.82
N GLY A 808 8.80 14.73 14.88
CA GLY A 808 7.87 13.62 15.11
C GLY A 808 6.43 14.11 15.30
N ILE A 809 5.71 13.53 16.25
CA ILE A 809 4.30 13.87 16.53
C ILE A 809 4.06 14.00 18.03
N CYS A 810 2.96 14.67 18.41
CA CYS A 810 2.53 14.70 19.80
C CYS A 810 1.61 13.51 20.15
N ALA A 811 1.53 13.17 21.43
CA ALA A 811 0.69 12.09 21.91
C ALA A 811 -0.81 12.37 21.62
N LEU A 812 -1.31 13.57 21.93
CA LEU A 812 -2.73 13.92 21.77
C LEU A 812 -3.22 13.85 20.32
N CYS A 813 -2.40 14.24 19.33
CA CYS A 813 -2.77 14.11 17.92
C CYS A 813 -2.77 12.67 17.41
N TYR A 814 -2.02 11.77 18.05
CA TYR A 814 -2.03 10.34 17.71
C TYR A 814 -3.15 9.57 18.43
N GLY A 815 -3.41 9.95 19.69
CA GLY A 815 -4.40 9.31 20.56
C GLY A 815 -3.89 8.03 21.21
N ARG A 816 -4.79 7.05 21.32
CA ARG A 816 -4.55 5.73 21.92
C ARG A 816 -3.56 4.90 21.07
N ASN A 817 -2.57 4.29 21.73
CA ASN A 817 -1.79 3.21 21.17
C ASN A 817 -2.66 1.94 21.11
N LEU A 818 -2.91 1.46 19.90
CA LEU A 818 -3.80 0.33 19.64
C LEU A 818 -3.24 -1.01 20.15
N ALA A 819 -1.92 -1.13 20.31
CA ALA A 819 -1.31 -2.35 20.83
C ALA A 819 -1.48 -2.53 22.35
N THR A 820 -1.56 -1.43 23.10
CA THR A 820 -1.63 -1.44 24.58
C THR A 820 -2.97 -0.98 25.12
N GLY A 821 -3.84 -0.43 24.26
CA GLY A 821 -5.12 0.10 24.67
C GLY A 821 -5.02 1.32 25.60
N LYS A 822 -3.88 2.01 25.67
CA LYS A 822 -3.67 3.21 26.50
C LYS A 822 -3.21 4.40 25.64
N MET A 823 -3.16 5.59 26.23
CA MET A 823 -2.57 6.75 25.56
C MET A 823 -1.13 6.43 25.12
N VAL A 824 -0.73 6.90 23.94
CA VAL A 824 0.61 6.60 23.42
C VAL A 824 1.70 7.23 24.29
N ASN A 825 2.76 6.47 24.55
CA ASN A 825 3.90 6.93 25.34
C ASN A 825 4.88 7.74 24.49
N ILE A 826 5.59 8.67 25.13
CA ILE A 826 6.71 9.39 24.52
C ILE A 826 7.82 8.38 24.20
N GLY A 827 8.37 8.46 22.98
CA GLY A 827 9.40 7.56 22.47
C GLY A 827 8.86 6.42 21.60
N GLU A 828 7.54 6.21 21.51
CA GLU A 828 6.96 5.15 20.67
C GLU A 828 7.22 5.42 19.18
N ALA A 829 7.72 4.41 18.46
CA ALA A 829 8.01 4.47 17.02
C ALA A 829 6.77 4.22 16.16
N VAL A 830 5.80 5.13 16.26
CA VAL A 830 4.52 5.10 15.55
C VAL A 830 4.64 5.05 14.03
N GLY A 831 5.70 5.61 13.45
CA GLY A 831 5.95 5.55 12.01
C GLY A 831 6.22 4.14 11.49
N VAL A 832 7.06 3.36 12.20
CA VAL A 832 7.33 1.96 11.85
C VAL A 832 6.08 1.11 12.09
N MET A 833 5.35 1.37 13.19
CA MET A 833 4.10 0.67 13.48
C MET A 833 3.03 0.91 12.41
N ALA A 834 2.90 2.14 11.91
CA ALA A 834 1.99 2.48 10.82
C ALA A 834 2.36 1.76 9.52
N ALA A 835 3.63 1.80 9.14
CA ALA A 835 4.12 1.12 7.93
C ALA A 835 3.88 -0.40 7.97
N GLN A 836 4.11 -1.03 9.14
CA GLN A 836 3.81 -2.45 9.34
C GLN A 836 2.31 -2.74 9.29
N SER A 837 1.49 -1.90 9.93
CA SER A 837 0.03 -2.07 10.00
C SER A 837 -0.65 -1.92 8.63
N ILE A 838 0.00 -1.27 7.67
CA ILE A 838 -0.45 -1.16 6.27
C ILE A 838 0.13 -2.31 5.43
N GLY A 839 1.41 -2.61 5.63
CA GLY A 839 2.16 -3.58 4.81
C GLY A 839 1.84 -5.05 5.07
N GLU A 840 1.64 -5.43 6.33
CA GLU A 840 1.31 -6.81 6.73
C GLU A 840 -0.05 -7.23 6.14
N PRO A 841 -1.14 -6.47 6.31
CA PRO A 841 -2.40 -6.85 5.68
C PRO A 841 -2.33 -6.76 4.16
N GLY A 842 -1.55 -5.83 3.61
CA GLY A 842 -1.31 -5.74 2.16
C GLY A 842 -0.71 -7.02 1.57
N THR A 843 0.13 -7.73 2.35
CA THR A 843 0.65 -9.05 1.96
C THR A 843 -0.43 -10.13 2.12
N GLN A 844 -1.23 -10.08 3.19
CA GLN A 844 -2.36 -10.99 3.38
C GLN A 844 -3.41 -10.88 2.27
N LEU A 845 -3.67 -9.67 1.74
CA LEU A 845 -4.58 -9.46 0.60
C LEU A 845 -4.18 -10.33 -0.59
N THR A 846 -2.87 -10.39 -0.88
CA THR A 846 -2.35 -11.21 -1.98
C THR A 846 -2.45 -12.71 -1.70
N LEU A 847 -2.29 -13.13 -0.44
CA LEU A 847 -2.39 -14.53 -0.03
C LEU A 847 -3.84 -15.03 0.02
N ARG A 848 -4.80 -14.22 0.47
CA ARG A 848 -6.23 -14.59 0.52
C ARG A 848 -6.81 -14.86 -0.88
N THR A 849 -6.24 -14.26 -1.91
CA THR A 849 -6.57 -14.57 -3.31
C THR A 849 -6.40 -16.04 -3.65
N PHE A 850 -5.59 -16.81 -2.91
CA PHE A 850 -5.46 -18.25 -3.12
C PHE A 850 -6.78 -19.01 -2.88
N HIS A 851 -7.53 -18.64 -1.84
CA HIS A 851 -8.76 -19.34 -1.46
C HIS A 851 -9.97 -18.97 -2.31
N ILE A 852 -9.95 -17.76 -2.88
CA ILE A 852 -11.00 -17.24 -3.78
C ILE A 852 -10.59 -17.44 -5.26
N GLY A 853 -9.31 -17.76 -5.48
CA GLY A 853 -8.66 -17.91 -6.78
C GLY A 853 -9.32 -18.98 -7.64
N GLY A 854 -10.23 -18.54 -8.49
CA GLY A 854 -10.94 -19.37 -9.44
C GLY A 854 -12.42 -19.05 -9.52
N THR A 855 -13.06 -18.65 -8.42
CA THR A 855 -14.47 -18.19 -8.42
C THR A 855 -14.55 -16.69 -8.63
N ALA A 856 -15.30 -16.25 -9.63
CA ALA A 856 -15.63 -14.85 -9.81
C ALA A 856 -16.96 -14.55 -9.09
N SER A 857 -16.92 -13.74 -8.04
CA SER A 857 -18.12 -13.20 -7.38
C SER A 857 -18.24 -11.73 -7.77
N ARG A 858 -19.22 -11.40 -8.62
CA ARG A 858 -19.59 -10.00 -8.89
C ARG A 858 -20.57 -9.57 -7.80
N ILE A 859 -20.35 -8.42 -7.16
CA ILE A 859 -21.39 -7.79 -6.34
C ILE A 859 -22.47 -7.34 -7.34
N ALA A 860 -23.70 -7.80 -7.14
CA ALA A 860 -24.82 -7.41 -7.99
C ALA A 860 -24.95 -5.88 -7.94
N ALA A 861 -24.85 -5.23 -9.10
CA ALA A 861 -25.07 -3.79 -9.17
C ALA A 861 -26.53 -3.51 -8.78
N GLN A 862 -26.74 -2.68 -7.77
CA GLN A 862 -28.09 -2.24 -7.41
C GLN A 862 -28.66 -1.43 -8.58
N SER A 863 -29.76 -1.90 -9.15
CA SER A 863 -30.49 -1.22 -10.24
C SER A 863 -31.71 -0.46 -9.72
N GLN A 864 -31.99 -0.53 -8.41
CA GLN A 864 -33.15 0.05 -7.76
C GLN A 864 -32.80 0.54 -6.35
N VAL A 865 -33.35 1.69 -5.97
CA VAL A 865 -33.18 2.28 -4.62
C VAL A 865 -34.54 2.37 -3.93
N SER A 866 -34.58 1.98 -2.66
CA SER A 866 -35.76 2.02 -1.80
C SER A 866 -35.50 2.82 -0.53
N VAL A 867 -36.53 3.50 -0.02
CA VAL A 867 -36.44 4.36 1.18
C VAL A 867 -36.27 3.51 2.44
N LYS A 868 -35.39 3.91 3.37
CA LYS A 868 -35.14 3.16 4.62
C LYS A 868 -36.08 3.54 5.76
N HIS A 869 -36.64 4.75 5.69
CA HIS A 869 -37.51 5.34 6.70
C HIS A 869 -38.83 5.78 6.07
N GLU A 870 -39.86 5.94 6.89
CA GLU A 870 -41.09 6.61 6.47
C GLU A 870 -40.88 8.12 6.44
N GLY A 871 -41.54 8.80 5.52
CA GLY A 871 -41.41 10.25 5.42
C GLY A 871 -42.05 10.82 4.16
N ARG A 872 -41.89 12.14 3.99
CA ARG A 872 -42.40 12.88 2.85
C ARG A 872 -41.29 13.18 1.85
N ILE A 873 -41.52 12.89 0.58
CA ILE A 873 -40.53 13.12 -0.48
C ILE A 873 -40.50 14.58 -0.91
N SER A 874 -39.30 15.16 -1.05
CA SER A 874 -39.05 16.49 -1.60
C SER A 874 -38.00 16.42 -2.70
N PHE A 875 -38.25 17.08 -3.83
CA PHE A 875 -37.31 17.12 -4.94
C PHE A 875 -36.43 18.37 -4.83
N ASP A 876 -35.12 18.18 -4.97
CA ASP A 876 -34.11 19.24 -4.96
C ASP A 876 -33.32 19.18 -6.27
N ASN A 877 -33.44 20.22 -7.08
CA ASN A 877 -32.80 20.32 -8.40
C ASN A 877 -33.06 19.14 -9.37
N LEU A 878 -34.15 18.38 -9.16
CA LEU A 878 -34.52 17.23 -9.98
C LEU A 878 -35.37 17.67 -11.18
N LYS A 879 -34.78 17.62 -12.39
CA LYS A 879 -35.51 17.83 -13.65
C LYS A 879 -36.00 16.50 -14.21
N THR A 880 -37.29 16.40 -14.49
CA THR A 880 -37.93 15.17 -15.00
C THR A 880 -38.71 15.40 -16.28
N VAL A 881 -38.76 14.40 -17.14
CA VAL A 881 -39.60 14.36 -18.35
C VAL A 881 -40.47 13.12 -18.33
N GLN A 882 -41.72 13.24 -18.75
CA GLN A 882 -42.64 12.11 -18.87
C GLN A 882 -42.58 11.53 -20.28
N ARG A 883 -42.34 10.21 -20.39
CA ARG A 883 -42.33 9.49 -21.67
C ARG A 883 -43.75 9.10 -22.07
N ASN A 884 -43.98 8.82 -23.36
CA ASN A 884 -45.28 8.37 -23.89
C ASN A 884 -45.83 7.12 -23.20
N ASP A 885 -44.95 6.27 -22.65
CA ASP A 885 -45.30 5.04 -21.93
C ASP A 885 -45.80 5.30 -20.49
N GLY A 886 -45.84 6.56 -20.04
CA GLY A 886 -46.25 6.98 -18.70
C GLY A 886 -45.14 6.97 -17.65
N GLU A 887 -43.95 6.47 -17.98
CA GLU A 887 -42.78 6.50 -17.09
C GLU A 887 -42.17 7.92 -16.99
N VAL A 888 -41.77 8.30 -15.77
CA VAL A 888 -41.09 9.59 -15.49
C VAL A 888 -39.59 9.36 -15.44
N ILE A 889 -38.84 10.07 -16.28
CA ILE A 889 -37.39 9.91 -16.43
C ILE A 889 -36.66 11.15 -15.92
N CYS A 890 -35.59 10.95 -15.16
CA CYS A 890 -34.68 12.01 -14.72
C CYS A 890 -33.80 12.50 -15.88
N ILE A 891 -33.85 13.80 -16.18
CA ILE A 891 -32.99 14.46 -17.18
C ILE A 891 -31.92 15.37 -16.54
N GLY A 892 -31.99 15.61 -15.23
CA GLY A 892 -30.97 16.35 -14.49
C GLY A 892 -29.84 15.45 -14.00
N ARG A 893 -28.57 15.88 -14.15
CA ARG A 893 -27.42 15.15 -13.60
C ARG A 893 -27.19 15.40 -12.09
N ASN A 894 -27.72 16.51 -11.56
CA ASN A 894 -27.57 16.94 -10.17
C ASN A 894 -28.87 16.82 -9.34
N GLY A 895 -29.82 16.02 -9.81
CA GLY A 895 -31.12 15.87 -9.15
C GLY A 895 -31.04 15.07 -7.85
N ARG A 896 -31.69 15.56 -6.81
CA ARG A 896 -31.75 14.94 -5.48
C ARG A 896 -33.21 14.74 -5.05
N ILE A 897 -33.43 13.66 -4.31
CA ILE A 897 -34.67 13.34 -3.63
C ILE A 897 -34.36 13.33 -2.13
N ASN A 898 -34.88 14.32 -1.41
CA ASN A 898 -34.79 14.40 0.05
C ASN A 898 -36.02 13.72 0.67
N LEU A 899 -35.82 12.91 1.70
CA LEU A 899 -36.87 12.40 2.57
C LEU A 899 -36.97 13.31 3.79
N LEU A 900 -38.15 13.87 4.03
CA LEU A 900 -38.44 14.76 5.15
C LEU A 900 -39.24 14.04 6.24
N ASP A 901 -38.92 14.31 7.50
CA ASP A 901 -39.75 13.94 8.65
C ASP A 901 -40.99 14.86 8.75
N SER A 902 -41.90 14.49 9.66
CA SER A 902 -43.00 15.29 10.19
C SER A 902 -42.60 16.72 10.59
N ASP A 903 -41.37 16.93 11.09
CA ASP A 903 -40.80 18.23 11.45
C ASP A 903 -40.06 18.95 10.30
N ASN A 904 -40.22 18.52 9.04
CA ASN A 904 -39.51 19.04 7.86
C ASN A 904 -37.97 18.94 7.92
N ARG A 905 -37.42 18.10 8.80
CA ARG A 905 -35.99 17.78 8.83
C ARG A 905 -35.67 16.77 7.73
N ILE A 906 -34.55 16.94 7.05
CA ILE A 906 -34.09 15.98 6.04
C ILE A 906 -33.52 14.75 6.77
N ILE A 907 -34.19 13.62 6.62
CA ILE A 907 -33.77 12.32 7.17
C ILE A 907 -32.76 11.65 6.24
N GLU A 908 -33.05 11.66 4.93
CA GLU A 908 -32.29 10.94 3.92
C GLU A 908 -32.20 11.78 2.65
N ARG A 909 -31.04 11.79 1.99
CA ARG A 909 -30.81 12.55 0.74
C ARG A 909 -30.28 11.60 -0.33
N LEU A 910 -31.17 11.24 -1.26
CA LEU A 910 -30.88 10.32 -2.36
C LEU A 910 -30.50 11.09 -3.61
N THR A 911 -29.37 10.76 -4.24
CA THR A 911 -28.96 11.36 -5.52
C THR A 911 -29.50 10.52 -6.68
N VAL A 912 -30.23 11.15 -7.60
CA VAL A 912 -30.89 10.44 -8.72
C VAL A 912 -30.00 10.48 -9.96
N PRO A 913 -29.59 9.33 -10.52
CA PRO A 913 -28.81 9.28 -11.74
C PRO A 913 -29.58 9.82 -12.96
N TYR A 914 -28.85 10.43 -13.89
CA TYR A 914 -29.39 10.79 -15.21
C TYR A 914 -29.92 9.55 -15.93
N GLY A 915 -31.14 9.65 -16.48
CA GLY A 915 -31.83 8.56 -17.15
C GLY A 915 -32.50 7.54 -16.25
N ALA A 916 -32.48 7.75 -14.92
CA ALA A 916 -33.24 6.90 -14.00
C ALA A 916 -34.75 7.11 -14.15
N THR A 917 -35.51 6.02 -14.11
CA THR A 917 -36.97 6.05 -14.03
C THR A 917 -37.38 6.32 -12.58
N VAL A 918 -37.98 7.47 -12.32
CA VAL A 918 -38.49 7.89 -11.01
C VAL A 918 -39.91 7.35 -10.83
N LEU A 919 -40.14 6.64 -9.72
CA LEU A 919 -41.41 5.96 -9.42
C LEU A 919 -42.28 6.73 -8.42
N VAL A 920 -41.75 7.80 -7.84
CA VAL A 920 -42.38 8.61 -6.78
C VAL A 920 -42.67 10.02 -7.27
N LYS A 921 -43.60 10.71 -6.62
CA LYS A 921 -43.96 12.11 -6.91
C LYS A 921 -43.44 13.06 -5.82
N PRO A 922 -43.31 14.37 -6.11
CA PRO A 922 -42.99 15.34 -5.07
C PRO A 922 -44.14 15.41 -4.04
N ASN A 923 -43.78 15.53 -2.76
CA ASN A 923 -44.66 15.48 -1.57
C ASN A 923 -45.37 14.14 -1.32
N ASP A 924 -44.96 13.06 -1.98
CA ASP A 924 -45.53 11.74 -1.75
C ASP A 924 -45.14 11.22 -0.35
N LEU A 925 -46.10 10.61 0.35
CA LEU A 925 -45.87 9.94 1.63
C LEU A 925 -45.45 8.51 1.34
N VAL A 926 -44.23 8.15 1.75
CA VAL A 926 -43.64 6.84 1.44
C VAL A 926 -43.43 6.02 2.70
N GLU A 927 -43.85 4.77 2.62
CA GLU A 927 -43.57 3.77 3.64
C GLU A 927 -42.16 3.19 3.46
N LYS A 928 -41.64 2.59 4.54
CA LYS A 928 -40.35 1.90 4.53
C LYS A 928 -40.28 0.83 3.43
N ASN A 929 -39.15 0.77 2.73
CA ASN A 929 -38.85 -0.11 1.59
C ASN A 929 -39.62 0.18 0.29
N ARG A 930 -40.34 1.30 0.19
CA ARG A 930 -40.91 1.71 -1.10
C ARG A 930 -39.80 2.04 -2.10
N MET A 931 -39.88 1.51 -3.31
CA MET A 931 -38.94 1.84 -4.39
C MET A 931 -39.15 3.27 -4.88
N VAL A 932 -38.06 4.02 -4.97
CA VAL A 932 -38.05 5.44 -5.32
C VAL A 932 -37.73 5.65 -6.79
N PHE A 933 -36.66 5.00 -7.29
CA PHE A 933 -36.26 5.04 -8.69
C PHE A 933 -35.48 3.78 -9.09
N LYS A 934 -35.49 3.48 -10.40
CA LYS A 934 -34.78 2.36 -11.04
C LYS A 934 -33.93 2.87 -12.21
N TRP A 935 -32.80 2.23 -12.50
CA TRP A 935 -31.97 2.55 -13.66
C TRP A 935 -31.18 1.33 -14.17
N ASP A 936 -30.63 1.43 -15.37
CA ASP A 936 -29.69 0.44 -15.90
C ASP A 936 -28.25 0.79 -15.45
N PRO A 937 -27.59 -0.03 -14.63
CA PRO A 937 -26.23 0.23 -14.20
C PRO A 937 -25.17 -0.03 -15.29
N TYR A 938 -25.50 -0.80 -16.34
CA TYR A 938 -24.56 -1.27 -17.35
C TYR A 938 -24.48 -0.37 -18.58
N THR A 939 -25.49 0.47 -18.81
CA THR A 939 -25.52 1.38 -19.95
C THR A 939 -25.78 2.80 -19.48
N ALA A 940 -24.96 3.74 -19.98
CA ALA A 940 -25.31 5.15 -19.91
C ALA A 940 -26.12 5.48 -21.16
N SER A 941 -27.35 5.93 -21.00
CA SER A 941 -28.15 6.43 -22.11
C SER A 941 -27.94 7.93 -22.28
N ILE A 942 -27.96 8.42 -23.51
CA ILE A 942 -28.22 9.84 -23.82
C ILE A 942 -29.69 9.93 -24.21
N ILE A 943 -30.45 10.76 -23.50
CA ILE A 943 -31.90 10.85 -23.63
C ILE A 943 -32.28 12.24 -24.14
N SER A 944 -33.24 12.31 -25.06
CA SER A 944 -33.75 13.58 -25.55
C SER A 944 -34.57 14.30 -24.48
N THR A 945 -34.28 15.58 -24.21
CA THR A 945 -35.08 16.43 -23.30
C THR A 945 -36.36 16.95 -23.94
N VAL A 946 -36.40 17.03 -25.27
CA VAL A 946 -37.53 17.58 -26.06
C VAL A 946 -37.90 16.62 -27.20
N GLY A 947 -39.16 16.65 -27.64
CA GLY A 947 -39.59 15.95 -28.84
C GLY A 947 -39.26 16.75 -30.10
N GLY A 948 -38.96 16.08 -31.20
CA GLY A 948 -38.61 16.72 -32.46
C GLY A 948 -38.03 15.76 -33.48
N ARG A 949 -37.50 16.32 -34.57
CA ARG A 949 -36.85 15.54 -35.63
C ARG A 949 -35.34 15.52 -35.44
N ILE A 950 -34.73 14.36 -35.58
CA ILE A 950 -33.28 14.18 -35.44
C ILE A 950 -32.55 14.66 -36.69
N ARG A 951 -31.44 15.38 -36.48
CA ARG A 951 -30.46 15.72 -37.52
C ARG A 951 -29.07 15.33 -37.07
N PHE A 952 -28.38 14.55 -37.89
CA PHE A 952 -26.99 14.16 -37.66
C PHE A 952 -26.03 15.27 -38.11
N GLN A 953 -25.14 15.67 -37.21
CA GLN A 953 -24.04 16.60 -37.48
C GLN A 953 -22.71 15.86 -37.24
N ASP A 954 -21.81 15.87 -38.22
CA ASP A 954 -20.52 15.17 -38.17
C ASP A 954 -20.62 13.65 -37.89
N ILE A 955 -21.73 13.00 -38.27
CA ILE A 955 -21.92 11.54 -38.19
C ILE A 955 -21.93 10.97 -39.62
N VAL A 956 -20.73 10.70 -40.12
CA VAL A 956 -20.43 10.17 -41.46
C VAL A 956 -19.90 8.74 -41.37
N GLU A 957 -20.44 7.88 -42.23
CA GLU A 957 -20.12 6.45 -42.33
C GLU A 957 -18.65 6.23 -42.69
N ASN A 958 -18.00 5.26 -42.05
CA ASN A 958 -16.57 4.90 -42.19
C ASN A 958 -15.56 5.99 -41.82
N VAL A 959 -16.03 7.16 -41.35
CA VAL A 959 -15.18 8.27 -40.89
C VAL A 959 -15.35 8.50 -39.39
N THR A 960 -16.60 8.60 -38.93
CA THR A 960 -16.97 8.93 -37.53
C THR A 960 -17.84 7.86 -36.89
N TYR A 961 -18.52 7.04 -37.69
CA TYR A 961 -19.16 5.81 -37.22
C TYR A 961 -18.88 4.67 -38.19
N ARG A 962 -18.90 3.43 -37.67
CA ARG A 962 -18.77 2.21 -38.46
C ARG A 962 -19.98 1.32 -38.21
N GLU A 963 -20.46 0.68 -39.27
CA GLU A 963 -21.37 -0.45 -39.13
C GLU A 963 -20.55 -1.68 -38.72
N GLU A 964 -20.68 -2.08 -37.46
CA GLU A 964 -20.18 -3.37 -37.00
C GLU A 964 -21.27 -4.41 -37.24
N LEU A 965 -20.91 -5.44 -37.99
CA LEU A 965 -21.79 -6.58 -38.24
C LEU A 965 -21.58 -7.55 -37.10
N ASP A 966 -22.65 -7.79 -36.34
CA ASP A 966 -22.62 -8.81 -35.31
C ASP A 966 -22.57 -10.18 -36.01
N GLU A 967 -21.45 -10.90 -35.84
CA GLU A 967 -21.13 -12.15 -36.54
C GLU A 967 -22.18 -13.25 -36.35
N THR A 968 -23.00 -13.17 -35.30
CA THR A 968 -24.00 -14.20 -34.99
C THR A 968 -25.43 -13.81 -35.38
N THR A 969 -25.82 -12.55 -35.24
CA THR A 969 -27.20 -12.08 -35.55
C THR A 969 -27.33 -11.54 -36.96
N GLY A 970 -26.21 -11.22 -37.63
CA GLY A 970 -26.20 -10.60 -38.95
C GLY A 970 -26.73 -9.16 -38.97
N MET A 971 -27.08 -8.60 -37.82
CA MET A 971 -27.57 -7.22 -37.70
C MET A 971 -26.41 -6.24 -37.69
N ARG A 972 -26.62 -5.08 -38.32
CA ARG A 972 -25.63 -4.01 -38.38
C ARG A 972 -25.87 -3.02 -37.26
N GLN A 973 -24.90 -2.90 -36.36
CA GLN A 973 -24.90 -1.90 -35.30
C GLN A 973 -24.02 -0.72 -35.70
N ARG A 974 -24.53 0.50 -35.53
CA ARG A 974 -23.78 1.73 -35.83
C ARG A 974 -23.04 2.18 -34.58
N VAL A 975 -21.72 2.02 -34.58
CA VAL A 975 -20.85 2.38 -33.45
C VAL A 975 -20.04 3.61 -33.82
N ILE A 976 -20.03 4.64 -32.97
CA ILE A 976 -19.17 5.80 -33.16
C ILE A 976 -17.70 5.37 -32.99
N ILE A 977 -16.87 5.65 -34.00
CA ILE A 977 -15.43 5.33 -34.00
C ILE A 977 -14.59 6.59 -33.84
N GLU A 978 -13.35 6.43 -33.40
CA GLU A 978 -12.40 7.54 -33.36
C GLU A 978 -11.92 7.89 -34.78
N THR A 979 -12.13 9.14 -35.21
CA THR A 979 -11.73 9.61 -36.53
C THR A 979 -10.25 9.98 -36.58
N ARG A 980 -9.55 9.62 -37.68
CA ARG A 980 -8.14 10.02 -37.91
C ARG A 980 -7.98 11.55 -38.05
N THR A 981 -8.99 12.19 -38.63
CA THR A 981 -9.13 13.64 -38.80
C THR A 981 -9.82 14.24 -37.57
N ARG A 982 -9.04 14.83 -36.67
CA ARG A 982 -9.49 15.29 -35.33
C ARG A 982 -10.32 16.59 -35.30
N ASN A 983 -11.12 16.84 -36.34
CA ASN A 983 -11.91 18.07 -36.49
C ASN A 983 -13.44 17.82 -36.53
N LEU A 984 -13.89 16.57 -36.61
CA LEU A 984 -15.33 16.22 -36.67
C LEU A 984 -15.82 15.81 -35.29
N SER A 985 -16.94 16.37 -34.81
CA SER A 985 -17.51 16.08 -33.49
C SER A 985 -18.91 15.46 -33.64
N PRO A 986 -19.04 14.12 -33.59
CA PRO A 986 -20.32 13.42 -33.75
C PRO A 986 -21.39 13.99 -32.82
N THR A 987 -22.44 14.59 -33.40
CA THR A 987 -23.47 15.32 -32.64
C THR A 987 -24.86 15.02 -33.20
N ILE A 988 -25.81 14.73 -32.32
CA ILE A 988 -27.24 14.63 -32.64
C ILE A 988 -27.91 15.95 -32.28
N GLN A 989 -28.52 16.61 -33.27
CA GLN A 989 -29.38 17.76 -33.04
C GLN A 989 -30.85 17.33 -33.07
N VAL A 990 -31.66 17.90 -32.20
CA VAL A 990 -33.12 17.74 -32.20
C VAL A 990 -33.74 19.06 -32.65
N VAL A 991 -34.45 19.02 -33.77
CA VAL A 991 -35.06 20.19 -34.42
C VAL A 991 -36.56 20.18 -34.16
N GLY A 992 -37.11 21.30 -33.68
CA GLY A 992 -38.56 21.45 -33.46
C GLY A 992 -39.34 21.60 -34.76
N GLU A 993 -40.68 21.56 -34.69
CA GLU A 993 -41.57 21.63 -35.88
C GLU A 993 -41.44 22.95 -36.68
N HIS A 994 -40.87 24.01 -36.08
CA HIS A 994 -40.65 25.31 -36.72
C HIS A 994 -39.22 25.53 -37.28
N GLY A 995 -38.36 24.52 -37.27
CA GLY A 995 -37.01 24.61 -37.84
C GLY A 995 -35.95 25.25 -36.92
N ASP A 996 -36.33 25.71 -35.72
CA ASP A 996 -35.41 26.20 -34.70
C ASP A 996 -34.66 25.05 -34.01
N GLU A 997 -33.36 25.25 -33.77
CA GLU A 997 -32.50 24.33 -33.01
C GLU A 997 -32.94 24.31 -31.54
N SER A 998 -33.48 23.17 -31.09
CA SER A 998 -34.08 23.06 -29.75
C SER A 998 -33.14 22.41 -28.72
N SER A 999 -32.33 21.42 -29.13
CA SER A 999 -31.28 20.84 -28.27
C SER A 999 -30.23 20.08 -29.09
N SER A 1000 -28.99 19.99 -28.59
CA SER A 1000 -27.87 19.33 -29.26
C SER A 1000 -27.08 18.44 -28.30
N TYR A 1001 -26.82 17.19 -28.71
CA TYR A 1001 -26.21 16.14 -27.90
C TYR A 1001 -24.95 15.61 -28.58
N VAL A 1002 -23.79 15.83 -27.96
CA VAL A 1002 -22.51 15.29 -28.46
C VAL A 1002 -22.37 13.83 -28.06
N ILE A 1003 -21.97 12.99 -29.01
CA ILE A 1003 -21.86 11.55 -28.81
C ILE A 1003 -20.39 11.16 -28.59
N PRO A 1004 -20.07 10.43 -27.51
CA PRO A 1004 -18.72 9.94 -27.29
C PRO A 1004 -18.39 8.77 -28.23
N THR A 1005 -17.10 8.50 -28.39
CA THR A 1005 -16.62 7.31 -29.10
C THR A 1005 -17.08 6.02 -28.39
N ARG A 1006 -17.27 4.94 -29.16
CA ARG A 1006 -17.83 3.64 -28.71
C ARG A 1006 -19.30 3.64 -28.32
N ALA A 1007 -20.02 4.74 -28.54
CA ALA A 1007 -21.44 4.77 -28.30
C ALA A 1007 -22.21 4.11 -29.46
N HIS A 1008 -23.26 3.35 -29.13
CA HIS A 1008 -24.15 2.70 -30.09
C HIS A 1008 -25.33 3.62 -30.40
N LEU A 1009 -25.44 4.01 -31.67
CA LEU A 1009 -26.55 4.80 -32.20
C LEU A 1009 -27.80 3.92 -32.33
N LEU A 1010 -28.88 4.30 -31.64
CA LEU A 1010 -30.18 3.62 -31.77
C LEU A 1010 -31.09 4.27 -32.82
N VAL A 1011 -30.89 5.55 -33.08
CA VAL A 1011 -31.73 6.38 -33.94
C VAL A 1011 -31.13 6.57 -35.35
N HIS A 1012 -31.95 6.92 -36.32
CA HIS A 1012 -31.56 7.30 -37.68
C HIS A 1012 -31.66 8.82 -37.89
N ASP A 1013 -30.91 9.30 -38.89
CA ASP A 1013 -31.06 10.67 -39.34
C ASP A 1013 -32.48 10.88 -39.86
N ASN A 1014 -33.12 11.99 -39.47
CA ASN A 1014 -34.52 12.34 -39.74
C ASN A 1014 -35.60 11.57 -38.99
N ASP A 1015 -35.27 10.71 -38.01
CA ASP A 1015 -36.26 10.07 -37.16
C ASP A 1015 -37.05 11.09 -36.33
N GLN A 1016 -38.35 10.82 -36.13
CA GLN A 1016 -39.22 11.60 -35.25
C GLN A 1016 -39.20 10.97 -33.86
N ILE A 1017 -38.80 11.74 -32.84
CA ILE A 1017 -38.67 11.26 -31.46
C ILE A 1017 -39.52 12.05 -30.49
N SER A 1018 -39.88 11.40 -29.39
CA SER A 1018 -40.57 12.03 -28.27
C SER A 1018 -39.59 12.43 -27.15
N ALA A 1019 -40.02 13.34 -26.28
CA ALA A 1019 -39.23 13.69 -25.10
C ALA A 1019 -39.07 12.46 -24.19
N GLY A 1020 -37.87 12.22 -23.66
CA GLY A 1020 -37.54 11.05 -22.84
C GLY A 1020 -37.10 9.82 -23.63
N GLU A 1021 -36.95 9.90 -24.95
CA GLU A 1021 -36.50 8.79 -25.80
C GLU A 1021 -34.97 8.66 -25.84
N VAL A 1022 -34.47 7.42 -25.84
CA VAL A 1022 -33.02 7.12 -25.79
C VAL A 1022 -32.42 7.25 -27.19
N LEU A 1023 -31.51 8.20 -27.36
CA LEU A 1023 -30.81 8.48 -28.62
C LEU A 1023 -29.65 7.52 -28.84
N VAL A 1024 -28.87 7.30 -27.79
CA VAL A 1024 -27.61 6.57 -27.83
C VAL A 1024 -27.45 5.77 -26.55
N LYS A 1025 -26.95 4.54 -26.69
CA LYS A 1025 -26.48 3.73 -25.57
C LYS A 1025 -24.97 3.70 -25.55
N ILE A 1026 -24.39 4.05 -24.42
CA ILE A 1026 -22.96 3.94 -24.17
C ILE A 1026 -22.79 2.77 -23.20
N PRO A 1027 -22.11 1.69 -23.61
CA PRO A 1027 -21.79 0.61 -22.70
C PRO A 1027 -20.85 1.18 -21.65
N ARG A 1028 -21.28 1.19 -20.38
CA ARG A 1028 -20.38 1.56 -19.30
C ARG A 1028 -19.42 0.39 -19.14
N GLU A 1029 -18.15 0.62 -19.41
CA GLU A 1029 -17.11 -0.17 -18.76
C GLU A 1029 -17.23 0.15 -17.27
N ILE A 1030 -18.08 -0.59 -16.55
CA ILE A 1030 -18.16 -0.47 -15.10
C ILE A 1030 -16.72 -0.55 -14.59
N ALA A 1031 -16.39 0.42 -13.74
CA ALA A 1031 -15.16 0.47 -12.98
C ALA A 1031 -14.75 -0.97 -12.64
N LYS A 1032 -13.65 -1.39 -13.28
CA LYS A 1032 -12.93 -2.66 -13.19
C LYS A 1032 -13.60 -3.66 -12.25
N THR A 1033 -13.87 -4.87 -12.74
CA THR A 1033 -14.07 -6.07 -11.92
C THR A 1033 -13.26 -5.90 -10.65
N ARG A 1034 -13.94 -5.79 -9.49
CA ARG A 1034 -13.34 -5.55 -8.17
C ARG A 1034 -12.56 -6.80 -7.77
N ASP A 1035 -11.51 -7.06 -8.54
CA ASP A 1035 -10.64 -8.20 -8.37
C ASP A 1035 -9.73 -7.86 -7.19
N ILE A 1036 -9.79 -8.72 -6.18
CA ILE A 1036 -8.91 -8.80 -5.01
C ILE A 1036 -7.44 -8.60 -5.45
N THR A 1037 -7.11 -9.07 -6.65
CA THR A 1037 -5.77 -9.01 -7.22
C THR A 1037 -5.31 -7.59 -7.63
N GLY A 1038 -6.21 -6.62 -7.79
CA GLY A 1038 -5.94 -5.25 -8.27
C GLY A 1038 -5.78 -4.18 -7.17
N GLY A 1039 -6.13 -4.50 -5.92
CA GLY A 1039 -6.14 -3.54 -4.81
C GLY A 1039 -4.75 -3.01 -4.44
N LEU A 1040 -3.74 -3.88 -4.32
CA LEU A 1040 -2.39 -3.47 -3.89
C LEU A 1040 -1.68 -2.53 -4.90
N PRO A 1041 -1.71 -2.78 -6.23
CA PRO A 1041 -1.20 -1.82 -7.20
C PRO A 1041 -1.83 -0.44 -7.09
N ARG A 1042 -3.15 -0.37 -6.82
CA ARG A 1042 -3.85 0.91 -6.62
C ARG A 1042 -3.36 1.62 -5.36
N VAL A 1043 -3.20 0.91 -4.24
CA VAL A 1043 -2.62 1.46 -3.00
C VAL A 1043 -1.21 2.00 -3.26
N ALA A 1044 -0.38 1.26 -4.00
CA ALA A 1044 0.95 1.71 -4.38
C ALA A 1044 0.92 2.96 -5.28
N GLU A 1045 -0.01 3.03 -6.25
CA GLU A 1045 -0.21 4.22 -7.09
C GLU A 1045 -0.59 5.46 -6.27
N LEU A 1046 -1.47 5.29 -5.27
CA LEU A 1046 -1.89 6.36 -4.35
C LEU A 1046 -0.74 6.84 -3.47
N PHE A 1047 0.02 5.94 -2.83
CA PHE A 1047 1.20 6.32 -2.03
C PHE A 1047 2.35 6.91 -2.84
N GLU A 1048 2.50 6.50 -4.11
CA GLU A 1048 3.46 7.13 -5.03
C GLU A 1048 2.93 8.44 -5.62
N ALA A 1049 1.68 8.82 -5.32
CA ALA A 1049 0.98 9.98 -5.89
C ALA A 1049 1.12 10.04 -7.41
N ARG A 1050 1.04 8.89 -8.10
CA ARG A 1050 1.16 8.86 -9.57
C ARG A 1050 -0.06 9.52 -10.19
N ARG A 1051 0.14 10.29 -11.25
CA ARG A 1051 -0.99 10.72 -12.09
C ARG A 1051 -1.64 9.48 -12.70
N PRO A 1052 -2.97 9.32 -12.56
CA PRO A 1052 -3.69 8.23 -13.21
C PRO A 1052 -3.41 8.21 -14.72
N LYS A 1053 -3.43 7.03 -15.35
CA LYS A 1053 -3.25 6.91 -16.81
C LYS A 1053 -4.30 7.71 -17.58
N GLU A 1054 -5.52 7.71 -17.06
CA GLU A 1054 -6.65 8.49 -17.58
C GLU A 1054 -7.17 9.42 -16.47
N PRO A 1055 -6.56 10.61 -16.31
CA PRO A 1055 -6.98 11.55 -15.30
C PRO A 1055 -8.29 12.24 -15.70
N ALA A 1056 -9.16 12.46 -14.72
CA ALA A 1056 -10.30 13.36 -14.85
C ALA A 1056 -9.80 14.80 -14.88
N VAL A 1057 -10.38 15.63 -15.74
CA VAL A 1057 -10.17 17.09 -15.68
C VAL A 1057 -11.14 17.66 -14.66
N VAL A 1058 -10.63 18.46 -13.71
CA VAL A 1058 -11.42 19.09 -12.64
C VAL A 1058 -11.40 20.62 -12.79
N SER A 1059 -12.45 21.30 -12.35
CA SER A 1059 -12.47 22.77 -12.33
C SER A 1059 -11.59 23.33 -11.20
N GLU A 1060 -10.76 24.33 -11.49
CA GLU A 1060 -9.97 25.10 -10.52
C GLU A 1060 -10.78 26.22 -9.84
N ILE A 1061 -11.88 26.68 -10.45
CA ILE A 1061 -12.70 27.79 -9.97
C ILE A 1061 -14.18 27.43 -9.95
N ASP A 1062 -14.95 28.12 -9.12
CA ASP A 1062 -16.41 28.10 -9.14
C ASP A 1062 -16.91 28.95 -10.32
N GLY A 1063 -17.88 28.46 -11.08
CA GLY A 1063 -18.44 29.25 -12.17
C GLY A 1063 -19.33 28.50 -13.15
N LEU A 1064 -19.81 29.24 -14.15
CA LEU A 1064 -20.63 28.74 -15.24
C LEU A 1064 -19.76 28.15 -16.36
N VAL A 1065 -20.17 26.99 -16.86
CA VAL A 1065 -19.47 26.26 -17.93
C VAL A 1065 -19.91 26.78 -19.30
N GLU A 1066 -18.95 27.23 -20.10
CA GLU A 1066 -19.09 27.58 -21.52
C GLU A 1066 -18.20 26.66 -22.37
N PHE A 1067 -18.65 26.28 -23.57
CA PHE A 1067 -17.85 25.46 -24.48
C PHE A 1067 -17.18 26.34 -25.52
N GLY A 1068 -15.85 26.27 -25.61
CA GLY A 1068 -15.06 27.01 -26.59
C GLY A 1068 -14.80 26.22 -27.89
N GLU A 1069 -14.06 26.84 -28.81
CA GLU A 1069 -13.67 26.22 -30.09
C GLU A 1069 -12.82 24.97 -29.91
N MET A 1070 -13.03 23.98 -30.79
CA MET A 1070 -12.21 22.78 -30.87
C MET A 1070 -10.98 23.05 -31.76
N LYS A 1071 -9.77 22.91 -31.20
CA LYS A 1071 -8.51 23.03 -31.96
C LYS A 1071 -7.71 21.73 -31.86
N ARG A 1072 -7.39 21.13 -33.01
CA ARG A 1072 -6.53 19.93 -33.14
C ARG A 1072 -6.98 18.70 -32.31
N GLY A 1073 -8.29 18.46 -32.19
CA GLY A 1073 -8.81 17.31 -31.42
C GLY A 1073 -8.75 17.48 -29.91
N VAL A 1074 -8.82 18.70 -29.42
CA VAL A 1074 -8.92 19.00 -28.00
C VAL A 1074 -10.06 20.00 -27.85
N ARG A 1075 -11.04 19.64 -27.02
CA ARG A 1075 -12.19 20.48 -26.71
C ARG A 1075 -11.80 21.44 -25.60
N LYS A 1076 -12.03 22.73 -25.83
CA LYS A 1076 -11.84 23.77 -24.84
C LYS A 1076 -13.13 23.93 -24.03
N ILE A 1077 -13.07 23.73 -22.73
CA ILE A 1077 -14.13 24.10 -21.79
C ILE A 1077 -13.67 25.34 -21.03
N ILE A 1078 -14.52 26.34 -20.97
CA ILE A 1078 -14.28 27.61 -20.30
C ILE A 1078 -15.17 27.62 -19.06
N VAL A 1079 -14.61 27.90 -17.89
CA VAL A 1079 -15.40 28.17 -16.69
C VAL A 1079 -15.23 29.64 -16.36
N ARG A 1080 -16.34 30.37 -16.22
CA ARG A 1080 -16.35 31.79 -15.88
C ARG A 1080 -17.00 31.98 -14.51
N SER A 1081 -16.29 32.65 -13.60
CA SER A 1081 -16.81 33.00 -12.28
C SER A 1081 -18.05 33.90 -12.40
N GLU A 1082 -18.97 33.84 -11.43
CA GLU A 1082 -20.19 34.67 -11.42
C GLU A 1082 -19.88 36.17 -11.47
N ASP A 1083 -18.77 36.60 -10.87
CA ASP A 1083 -18.33 38.00 -10.88
C ASP A 1083 -17.71 38.42 -12.23
N GLY A 1084 -17.50 37.48 -13.15
CA GLY A 1084 -16.93 37.72 -14.49
C GLY A 1084 -15.45 38.10 -14.52
N HIS A 1085 -14.79 38.23 -13.36
CA HIS A 1085 -13.39 38.65 -13.25
C HIS A 1085 -12.38 37.54 -13.56
N GLU A 1086 -12.76 36.27 -13.35
CA GLU A 1086 -11.88 35.12 -13.58
C GLU A 1086 -12.47 34.17 -14.62
N GLU A 1087 -11.65 33.82 -15.61
CA GLU A 1087 -11.96 32.84 -16.65
C GLU A 1087 -10.84 31.80 -16.72
N LYS A 1088 -11.20 30.52 -16.60
CA LYS A 1088 -10.26 29.39 -16.70
C LYS A 1088 -10.61 28.47 -17.85
N ASN A 1089 -9.57 28.08 -18.59
CA ASN A 1089 -9.67 27.33 -19.82
C ASN A 1089 -9.10 25.91 -19.64
N TYR A 1090 -9.96 24.91 -19.76
CA TYR A 1090 -9.64 23.49 -19.64
C TYR A 1090 -9.61 22.82 -21.01
N LEU A 1091 -8.66 21.91 -21.20
CA LEU A 1091 -8.43 21.21 -22.46
C LEU A 1091 -8.73 19.71 -22.28
N ILE A 1092 -9.84 19.25 -22.85
CA ILE A 1092 -10.26 17.85 -22.79
C ILE A 1092 -9.95 17.18 -24.13
N GLY A 1093 -9.19 16.08 -24.09
CA GLY A 1093 -8.85 15.31 -25.28
C GLY A 1093 -10.08 14.73 -25.98
N TYR A 1094 -10.03 14.67 -27.31
CA TYR A 1094 -11.06 14.04 -28.14
C TYR A 1094 -11.35 12.59 -27.70
N GLY A 1095 -12.63 12.21 -27.65
CA GLY A 1095 -13.10 10.88 -27.24
C GLY A 1095 -13.39 10.69 -25.74
N LYS A 1096 -12.93 11.58 -24.85
CA LYS A 1096 -13.32 11.53 -23.43
C LYS A 1096 -14.75 12.02 -23.22
N HIS A 1097 -15.53 11.29 -22.43
CA HIS A 1097 -16.88 11.70 -22.05
C HIS A 1097 -16.82 12.89 -21.08
N VAL A 1098 -17.54 13.96 -21.43
CA VAL A 1098 -17.67 15.19 -20.65
C VAL A 1098 -18.91 15.08 -19.78
N LEU A 1099 -18.77 15.35 -18.48
CA LEU A 1099 -19.84 15.20 -17.50
C LEU A 1099 -20.75 16.43 -17.40
N VAL A 1100 -20.26 17.58 -17.83
CA VAL A 1100 -20.92 18.89 -17.70
C VAL A 1100 -21.48 19.38 -19.03
N HIS A 1101 -22.53 20.21 -18.98
CA HIS A 1101 -23.16 20.85 -20.14
C HIS A 1101 -22.93 22.38 -20.15
N PRO A 1102 -23.11 23.06 -21.30
CA PRO A 1102 -23.10 24.51 -21.35
C PRO A 1102 -24.19 25.11 -20.45
N GLY A 1103 -23.82 26.05 -19.60
CA GLY A 1103 -24.72 26.70 -18.62
C GLY A 1103 -24.82 25.99 -17.27
N ASP A 1104 -24.16 24.85 -17.07
CA ASP A 1104 -24.07 24.22 -15.75
C ASP A 1104 -23.16 25.06 -14.83
N PHE A 1105 -23.56 25.18 -13.57
CA PHE A 1105 -22.72 25.74 -12.52
C PHE A 1105 -21.88 24.63 -11.90
N VAL A 1106 -20.56 24.79 -11.90
CA VAL A 1106 -19.61 23.82 -11.32
C VAL A 1106 -18.86 24.43 -10.16
N HIS A 1107 -18.59 23.61 -9.14
CA HIS A 1107 -17.75 24.00 -8.04
C HIS A 1107 -16.26 23.68 -8.30
N ALA A 1108 -15.37 24.40 -7.63
CA ALA A 1108 -13.94 24.12 -7.63
C ALA A 1108 -13.69 22.71 -7.08
N GLY A 1109 -12.95 21.90 -7.85
CA GLY A 1109 -12.68 20.49 -7.61
C GLY A 1109 -13.69 19.52 -8.25
N GLU A 1110 -14.78 20.02 -8.84
CA GLU A 1110 -15.77 19.18 -9.52
C GLU A 1110 -15.24 18.60 -10.84
N LYS A 1111 -15.61 17.36 -11.17
CA LYS A 1111 -15.11 16.63 -12.34
C LYS A 1111 -15.84 17.10 -13.61
N LEU A 1112 -15.08 17.63 -14.56
CA LEU A 1112 -15.59 18.02 -15.89
C LEU A 1112 -15.61 16.84 -16.87
N SER A 1113 -14.75 15.83 -16.66
CA SER A 1113 -14.66 14.63 -17.52
C SER A 1113 -14.66 13.35 -16.70
N GLU A 1114 -14.93 12.22 -17.35
CA GLU A 1114 -14.70 10.91 -16.76
C GLU A 1114 -13.22 10.65 -16.47
N GLY A 1115 -12.97 9.83 -15.45
CA GLY A 1115 -11.64 9.43 -15.00
C GLY A 1115 -11.45 9.50 -13.48
N SER A 1116 -10.27 9.10 -13.02
CA SER A 1116 -9.85 9.29 -11.63
C SER A 1116 -9.23 10.67 -11.46
N VAL A 1117 -9.54 11.37 -10.36
CA VAL A 1117 -8.94 12.67 -10.07
C VAL A 1117 -7.48 12.47 -9.65
N ALA A 1118 -6.58 13.32 -10.14
CA ALA A 1118 -5.19 13.27 -9.73
C ALA A 1118 -5.03 13.98 -8.36
N PRO A 1119 -4.33 13.37 -7.38
CA PRO A 1119 -4.08 14.02 -6.08
C PRO A 1119 -3.39 15.39 -6.19
N HIS A 1120 -2.53 15.57 -7.20
CA HIS A 1120 -1.85 16.84 -7.46
C HIS A 1120 -2.81 17.98 -7.78
N ASP A 1121 -3.90 17.67 -8.48
CA ASP A 1121 -4.89 18.66 -8.89
C ASP A 1121 -5.75 19.03 -7.66
N ILE A 1122 -6.10 18.06 -6.81
CA ILE A 1122 -6.78 18.31 -5.53
C ILE A 1122 -5.91 19.20 -4.62
N LEU A 1123 -4.61 18.93 -4.52
CA LEU A 1123 -3.70 19.73 -3.70
C LEU A 1123 -3.62 21.18 -4.20
N ALA A 1124 -3.59 21.40 -5.51
CA ALA A 1124 -3.51 22.72 -6.11
C ALA A 1124 -4.81 23.52 -5.94
N ILE A 1125 -5.96 22.85 -5.98
CA ILE A 1125 -7.29 23.50 -6.01
C ILE A 1125 -7.91 23.58 -4.61
N MET A 1126 -8.03 22.44 -3.93
CA MET A 1126 -8.74 22.31 -2.65
C MET A 1126 -7.80 22.39 -1.43
N GLY A 1127 -6.49 22.44 -1.67
CA GLY A 1127 -5.47 22.57 -0.63
C GLY A 1127 -5.04 21.25 0.04
N ALA A 1128 -4.13 21.38 1.00
CA ALA A 1128 -3.45 20.25 1.63
C ALA A 1128 -4.39 19.35 2.45
N ASN A 1129 -5.29 19.93 3.23
CA ASN A 1129 -6.17 19.14 4.10
C ASN A 1129 -7.09 18.22 3.29
N LYS A 1130 -7.65 18.73 2.18
CA LYS A 1130 -8.57 17.95 1.35
C LYS A 1130 -7.87 16.82 0.58
N VAL A 1131 -6.66 17.05 0.07
CA VAL A 1131 -5.89 15.96 -0.57
C VAL A 1131 -5.49 14.88 0.44
N GLN A 1132 -5.16 15.25 1.69
CA GLN A 1132 -4.84 14.28 2.71
C GLN A 1132 -6.06 13.42 3.08
N GLU A 1133 -7.22 14.06 3.28
CA GLU A 1133 -8.50 13.38 3.53
C GLU A 1133 -8.85 12.43 2.37
N TYR A 1134 -8.73 12.90 1.13
CA TYR A 1134 -8.96 12.09 -0.08
C TYR A 1134 -8.05 10.85 -0.10
N LEU A 1135 -6.76 11.01 0.13
CA LEU A 1135 -5.80 9.90 0.14
C LEU A 1135 -6.10 8.90 1.27
N VAL A 1136 -6.45 9.37 2.46
CA VAL A 1136 -6.80 8.50 3.59
C VAL A 1136 -8.04 7.67 3.24
N ASN A 1137 -9.11 8.33 2.77
CA ASN A 1137 -10.38 7.66 2.48
C ASN A 1137 -10.24 6.66 1.31
N GLU A 1138 -9.58 7.02 0.21
CA GLU A 1138 -9.39 6.10 -0.94
C GLU A 1138 -8.55 4.88 -0.59
N ILE A 1139 -7.50 5.06 0.22
CA ILE A 1139 -6.67 3.92 0.66
C ILE A 1139 -7.47 3.04 1.62
N GLN A 1140 -8.20 3.65 2.56
CA GLN A 1140 -9.05 2.94 3.51
C GLN A 1140 -10.13 2.13 2.81
N GLU A 1141 -10.79 2.70 1.79
CA GLU A 1141 -11.78 2.02 0.97
C GLU A 1141 -11.22 0.75 0.32
N VAL A 1142 -10.01 0.82 -0.25
CA VAL A 1142 -9.37 -0.36 -0.86
C VAL A 1142 -9.12 -1.47 0.15
N TYR A 1143 -8.68 -1.16 1.37
CA TYR A 1143 -8.48 -2.18 2.42
C TYR A 1143 -9.82 -2.72 2.95
N ARG A 1144 -10.82 -1.86 3.15
CA ARG A 1144 -12.14 -2.22 3.68
C ARG A 1144 -12.96 -3.06 2.71
N LEU A 1145 -12.91 -2.76 1.42
CA LEU A 1145 -13.49 -3.59 0.35
C LEU A 1145 -12.98 -5.02 0.38
N GLN A 1146 -11.80 -5.25 0.95
CA GLN A 1146 -11.19 -6.57 1.10
C GLN A 1146 -11.42 -7.19 2.49
N GLY A 1147 -12.28 -6.57 3.30
CA GLY A 1147 -12.57 -7.00 4.68
C GLY A 1147 -11.39 -6.85 5.64
N VAL A 1148 -10.40 -6.03 5.30
CA VAL A 1148 -9.25 -5.73 6.16
C VAL A 1148 -9.52 -4.42 6.91
N ARG A 1149 -9.39 -4.48 8.24
CA ARG A 1149 -9.59 -3.31 9.11
C ARG A 1149 -8.25 -2.69 9.46
N ILE A 1150 -8.09 -1.41 9.14
CA ILE A 1150 -6.93 -0.58 9.50
C ILE A 1150 -7.50 0.70 10.09
N ASN A 1151 -6.90 1.22 11.17
CA ASN A 1151 -7.28 2.53 11.68
C ASN A 1151 -6.64 3.65 10.84
N ASP A 1152 -7.42 4.69 10.55
CA ASP A 1152 -7.02 5.86 9.74
C ASP A 1152 -5.68 6.47 10.20
N LYS A 1153 -5.35 6.40 11.50
CA LYS A 1153 -4.13 7.00 12.06
C LYS A 1153 -2.86 6.50 11.39
N HIS A 1154 -2.83 5.24 10.96
CA HIS A 1154 -1.66 4.65 10.32
C HIS A 1154 -1.49 5.22 8.90
N ILE A 1155 -2.59 5.40 8.17
CA ILE A 1155 -2.56 5.98 6.82
C ILE A 1155 -2.21 7.47 6.93
N GLU A 1156 -2.79 8.20 7.89
CA GLU A 1156 -2.46 9.60 8.18
C GLU A 1156 -0.97 9.82 8.43
N VAL A 1157 -0.31 8.93 9.18
CA VAL A 1157 1.13 8.99 9.44
C VAL A 1157 1.94 8.95 8.15
N ILE A 1158 1.57 8.09 7.19
CA ILE A 1158 2.25 8.02 5.89
C ILE A 1158 1.91 9.23 5.01
N VAL A 1159 0.63 9.62 4.95
CA VAL A 1159 0.16 10.75 4.15
C VAL A 1159 0.78 12.07 4.62
N ARG A 1160 1.01 12.24 5.93
CA ARG A 1160 1.79 13.36 6.47
C ARG A 1160 3.20 13.42 5.85
N GLN A 1161 3.87 12.28 5.69
CA GLN A 1161 5.21 12.25 5.10
C GLN A 1161 5.22 12.61 3.62
N MET A 1162 4.12 12.34 2.89
CA MET A 1162 4.01 12.69 1.48
C MET A 1162 4.05 14.20 1.25
N LEU A 1163 3.55 15.01 2.21
CA LEU A 1163 3.49 16.48 2.13
C LEU A 1163 4.59 17.19 2.94
N GLN A 1164 5.74 16.53 3.15
CA GLN A 1164 6.88 17.14 3.86
C GLN A 1164 7.55 18.29 3.11
N LYS A 1165 7.43 18.32 1.78
CA LYS A 1165 8.18 19.28 0.94
C LYS A 1165 7.25 20.36 0.42
N VAL A 1166 7.74 21.60 0.50
CA VAL A 1166 7.12 22.78 -0.12
C VAL A 1166 7.99 23.23 -1.29
N LYS A 1167 7.34 23.71 -2.35
CA LYS A 1167 8.01 24.31 -3.50
C LYS A 1167 8.04 25.81 -3.30
N ILE A 1168 9.23 26.42 -3.42
CA ILE A 1168 9.39 27.87 -3.32
C ILE A 1168 8.98 28.50 -4.65
N GLU A 1169 8.02 29.41 -4.61
CA GLU A 1169 7.63 30.22 -5.78
C GLU A 1169 8.40 31.54 -5.80
N ASP A 1170 8.41 32.25 -4.68
CA ASP A 1170 9.22 33.44 -4.49
C ASP A 1170 10.19 33.22 -3.30
N PRO A 1171 11.51 33.30 -3.52
CA PRO A 1171 12.49 33.20 -2.44
C PRO A 1171 12.58 34.47 -1.58
N GLY A 1172 12.14 35.65 -2.06
CA GLY A 1172 12.34 36.92 -1.35
C GLY A 1172 13.79 37.14 -0.90
N ASP A 1173 13.99 37.52 0.37
CA ASP A 1173 15.30 37.71 0.99
C ASP A 1173 15.87 36.44 1.67
N THR A 1174 15.18 35.31 1.53
CA THR A 1174 15.63 34.04 2.11
C THR A 1174 16.78 33.44 1.30
N PRO A 1175 17.55 32.49 1.88
CA PRO A 1175 18.59 31.77 1.13
C PRO A 1175 18.02 30.72 0.16
N PHE A 1176 16.71 30.67 -0.07
CA PHE A 1176 16.10 29.70 -0.98
C PHE A 1176 16.24 30.10 -2.45
N LEU A 1177 16.06 29.13 -3.35
CA LEU A 1177 15.99 29.36 -4.79
C LEU A 1177 14.56 29.18 -5.28
N GLU A 1178 14.19 29.92 -6.32
CA GLU A 1178 12.94 29.72 -7.03
C GLU A 1178 12.85 28.26 -7.56
N GLY A 1179 11.73 27.60 -7.28
CA GLY A 1179 11.48 26.21 -7.65
C GLY A 1179 12.18 25.18 -6.76
N ASP A 1180 12.91 25.58 -5.71
CA ASP A 1180 13.48 24.61 -4.77
C ASP A 1180 12.38 23.88 -3.98
N GLN A 1181 12.59 22.58 -3.80
CA GLN A 1181 11.80 21.76 -2.89
C GLN A 1181 12.53 21.69 -1.56
N VAL A 1182 11.98 22.34 -0.55
CA VAL A 1182 12.56 22.42 0.79
C VAL A 1182 11.65 21.75 1.80
N ASP A 1183 12.21 21.37 2.94
CA ASP A 1183 11.43 20.82 4.03
C ASP A 1183 10.49 21.87 4.62
N ARG A 1184 9.21 21.52 4.82
CA ARG A 1184 8.18 22.45 5.32
C ARG A 1184 8.56 23.05 6.67
N LEU A 1185 9.10 22.24 7.59
CA LEU A 1185 9.50 22.73 8.92
C LEU A 1185 10.70 23.68 8.82
N GLY A 1186 11.69 23.32 7.99
CA GLY A 1186 12.84 24.20 7.73
C GLY A 1186 12.44 25.52 7.06
N PHE A 1187 11.45 25.50 6.16
CA PHE A 1187 10.87 26.70 5.55
C PHE A 1187 10.20 27.61 6.58
N LEU A 1188 9.36 27.05 7.45
CA LEU A 1188 8.69 27.83 8.52
C LEU A 1188 9.70 28.47 9.46
N GLN A 1189 10.71 27.71 9.92
CA GLN A 1189 11.77 28.22 10.80
C GLN A 1189 12.57 29.37 10.17
N ILE A 1190 12.95 29.23 8.90
CA ILE A 1190 13.70 30.28 8.19
C ILE A 1190 12.81 31.53 8.02
N ASN A 1191 11.55 31.37 7.66
CA ASN A 1191 10.65 32.51 7.51
C ASN A 1191 10.35 33.22 8.83
N GLU A 1192 10.17 32.50 9.93
CA GLU A 1192 10.06 33.12 11.26
C GLU A 1192 11.34 33.86 11.63
N HIS A 1193 12.51 33.30 11.33
CA HIS A 1193 13.77 33.97 11.55
C HIS A 1193 13.89 35.26 10.73
N THR A 1194 13.56 35.21 9.43
CA THR A 1194 13.60 36.38 8.54
C THR A 1194 12.58 37.45 8.94
N ARG A 1195 11.39 37.07 9.43
CA ARG A 1195 10.39 38.03 9.97
C ARG A 1195 10.93 38.83 11.16
N ASN A 1196 11.83 38.26 11.94
CA ASN A 1196 12.49 38.94 13.06
C ASN A 1196 13.72 39.76 12.63
N GLN A 1197 14.08 39.75 11.35
CA GLN A 1197 15.16 40.58 10.80
C GLN A 1197 14.58 41.87 10.21
N VAL A 1198 15.41 42.91 10.18
CA VAL A 1198 15.08 44.21 9.59
C VAL A 1198 15.87 44.43 8.30
N VAL A 1199 15.21 44.96 7.28
CA VAL A 1199 15.84 45.31 6.00
C VAL A 1199 16.64 46.60 6.18
N ILE A 1200 17.95 46.55 5.94
CA ILE A 1200 18.79 47.75 5.92
C ILE A 1200 18.57 48.44 4.56
N THR A 1201 17.71 49.47 4.53
CA THR A 1201 17.36 50.21 3.31
C THR A 1201 18.42 51.23 2.88
N ALA A 1202 19.25 51.69 3.81
CA ALA A 1202 20.43 52.51 3.54
C ALA A 1202 21.55 52.12 4.53
N LYS A 1203 22.78 51.99 4.02
CA LYS A 1203 23.96 51.94 4.90
C LYS A 1203 24.03 53.27 5.63
N GLY A 1204 23.89 53.27 6.96
CA GLY A 1204 24.20 54.45 7.77
C GLY A 1204 25.61 54.93 7.43
N ALA A 1205 25.73 56.27 7.31
CA ALA A 1205 26.90 56.99 6.81
C ALA A 1205 28.24 56.54 7.41
#